data_AF-A0A934RWT1-F1
#
_entry.id   AF-A0A934RWT1-F1
#
_cell.length_a   1.000
_cell.length_b   1.000
_cell.length_c   1.000
_cell.angle_alpha   90.00
_cell.angle_beta   90.00
_cell.angle_gamma   90.00
#
_symmetry.space_group_name_H-M   'P 1'
#
loop_
_entity.id
_entity.type
_entity.pdbx_description
1 polymer ?
#
loop_
_entity_poly.entity_id
_entity_poly.type
_entity_poly.pdbx_seq_one_letter_code
_entity_poly.pdbx_strand_id
1 'polypeptide(L)'
;MSISSTGFSQSAEFAWDKSANSLALLANDKVVWRHNHDPAEGKPYIHPLSTVDGSVLTELRPEDHPWHRALWFSWKFINGVNYWEENRQTGQSEGKTEIRKIELFPREDFSADIVSTIVYQEPGFGDVLTESRTVTISPPDELGNYQIDWKSHFKALTDITLDRTPLEHEPNGKSWGGYAGLSLRMALDLRKKWKFSDSEGRTSKIHGSGSRWVRFSGKVSNDKNAAVTFINAPDSEDGSYIKYYIAEGMPYFSPAILFETPKSIKEGNELVFKYRILVESDTNHEAQPQVKYQDYRNSVELVELGKEMLHQKGCQECHSVEKQENALGMLGPSYFGLLGSQTTQRTVSIPSVYAGKYKNEVATIDDAYVENAIRTPNAQLAIYTHGPNKGNPYPPVMPAYSDIEDLEVKAITAYLKTLNSPENKGPEQAFLVLDRPYRKGPPPSIVEVKDQAKIVRVSIYGTGTRSICVGLPGGYNYLFDPSTFAVSRVWYGDFLDIGGERHERGTGPNHLLGDVTNLDGAFLPLGSSGPINQGYKDYVHNGDFKRAAFQKELRDQQLYSEKSAADAPNFLGYLNKKDQAPVFLFEIEGVEYRQQLTFKGENKIMYSFETRNADKDICFQVDNSRFKNVSSTRGTIEAGILSIPAHKASSFSVTLELNR
;
A
#
# COMPACT_ATOMS: atom_id res chain seq x y z
N MET A 1 9.23 46.58 -38.19
CA MET A 1 7.83 46.63 -37.72
C MET A 1 7.84 46.11 -36.29
N SER A 2 7.37 46.96 -35.38
CA SER A 2 7.53 46.82 -33.93
C SER A 2 6.85 45.57 -33.38
N ILE A 3 7.61 44.82 -32.59
CA ILE A 3 7.09 43.80 -31.68
C ILE A 3 6.37 44.58 -30.57
N SER A 4 5.04 44.50 -30.53
CA SER A 4 4.28 45.04 -29.41
C SER A 4 4.49 44.13 -28.20
N SER A 5 5.24 44.61 -27.22
CA SER A 5 5.25 44.10 -25.86
C SER A 5 3.85 44.27 -25.28
N THR A 6 3.07 43.20 -25.27
CA THR A 6 1.87 43.10 -24.44
C THR A 6 2.33 42.66 -23.06
N GLY A 7 2.24 43.58 -22.11
CA GLY A 7 2.73 43.41 -20.75
C GLY A 7 1.91 42.39 -19.96
N PHE A 8 2.57 41.38 -19.42
CA PHE A 8 2.21 40.79 -18.13
C PHE A 8 2.94 41.62 -17.07
N SER A 9 2.20 42.50 -16.40
CA SER A 9 1.59 42.27 -15.09
C SER A 9 2.66 42.15 -14.01
N GLN A 10 2.74 43.20 -13.19
CA GLN A 10 3.39 43.25 -11.89
C GLN A 10 3.23 41.90 -11.17
N SER A 11 4.33 41.29 -10.72
CA SER A 11 4.30 40.05 -9.93
C SER A 11 3.35 40.25 -8.76
N ALA A 12 2.34 39.38 -8.63
CA ALA A 12 1.39 39.48 -7.54
C ALA A 12 2.13 39.38 -6.20
N GLU A 13 1.85 40.31 -5.29
CA GLU A 13 2.37 40.26 -3.93
C GLU A 13 1.47 39.33 -3.11
N PHE A 14 2.05 38.21 -2.65
CA PHE A 14 1.33 37.21 -1.86
C PHE A 14 1.54 37.44 -0.35
N ALA A 15 0.49 37.23 0.43
CA ALA A 15 0.53 37.36 1.88
C ALA A 15 -0.41 36.37 2.59
N TRP A 16 -0.04 35.99 3.80
CA TRP A 16 -0.88 35.17 4.67
C TRP A 16 -1.82 36.05 5.51
N ASP A 17 -3.10 35.70 5.53
CA ASP A 17 -4.10 36.24 6.47
C ASP A 17 -4.55 35.11 7.41
N LYS A 18 -4.16 35.20 8.68
CA LYS A 18 -4.38 34.16 9.70
C LYS A 18 -5.12 34.72 10.90
N SER A 19 -6.17 34.01 11.31
CA SER A 19 -6.92 34.26 12.53
C SER A 19 -7.07 32.97 13.36
N ALA A 20 -7.76 33.04 14.49
CA ALA A 20 -8.10 31.86 15.29
C ALA A 20 -9.05 30.88 14.57
N ASN A 21 -9.85 31.39 13.61
CA ASN A 21 -10.91 30.62 12.95
C ASN A 21 -10.71 30.51 11.43
N SER A 22 -9.60 31.04 10.88
CA SER A 22 -9.33 31.01 9.44
C SER A 22 -7.84 31.08 9.07
N LEU A 23 -7.51 30.50 7.91
CA LEU A 23 -6.26 30.72 7.19
C LEU A 23 -6.58 31.07 5.74
N ALA A 24 -5.96 32.11 5.20
CA ALA A 24 -6.16 32.55 3.83
C ALA A 24 -4.85 32.97 3.16
N LEU A 25 -4.78 32.74 1.85
CA LEU A 25 -3.76 33.32 0.98
C LEU A 25 -4.36 34.54 0.27
N LEU A 26 -3.67 35.67 0.34
CA LEU A 26 -3.98 36.90 -0.38
C LEU A 26 -3.03 37.09 -1.55
N ALA A 27 -3.53 37.68 -2.64
CA ALA A 27 -2.75 38.20 -3.76
C ALA A 27 -3.18 39.65 -4.02
N ASN A 28 -2.29 40.62 -3.82
CA ASN A 28 -2.59 42.05 -3.92
C ASN A 28 -3.86 42.44 -3.11
N ASP A 29 -3.91 42.06 -1.83
CA ASP A 29 -5.04 42.23 -0.90
C ASP A 29 -6.34 41.49 -1.24
N LYS A 30 -6.36 40.67 -2.31
CA LYS A 30 -7.53 39.86 -2.68
C LYS A 30 -7.37 38.43 -2.22
N VAL A 31 -8.44 37.85 -1.68
CA VAL A 31 -8.42 36.47 -1.19
C VAL A 31 -8.40 35.49 -2.36
N VAL A 32 -7.31 34.72 -2.49
CA VAL A 32 -7.19 33.60 -3.44
C VAL A 32 -7.98 32.40 -2.92
N TRP A 33 -7.77 32.05 -1.66
CA TRP A 33 -8.56 31.05 -0.96
C TRP A 33 -8.57 31.34 0.54
N ARG A 34 -9.63 30.91 1.24
CA ARG A 34 -9.71 30.95 2.70
C ARG A 34 -10.33 29.68 3.25
N HIS A 35 -9.58 28.97 4.10
CA HIS A 35 -10.08 27.86 4.89
C HIS A 35 -10.67 28.39 6.21
N ASN A 36 -11.96 28.13 6.43
CA ASN A 36 -12.71 28.54 7.62
C ASN A 36 -12.97 27.32 8.49
N HIS A 37 -12.71 27.47 9.79
CA HIS A 37 -12.73 26.39 10.77
C HIS A 37 -13.23 26.85 12.14
N ASP A 38 -14.18 27.78 12.15
CA ASP A 38 -14.83 28.21 13.37
C ASP A 38 -15.48 26.99 14.07
N PRO A 39 -15.07 26.64 15.31
CA PRO A 39 -15.63 25.50 16.01
C PRO A 39 -17.15 25.61 16.26
N ALA A 40 -17.71 26.82 16.33
CA ALA A 40 -19.15 27.02 16.47
C ALA A 40 -19.92 26.62 15.20
N GLU A 41 -19.24 26.56 14.05
CA GLU A 41 -19.86 26.14 12.80
C GLU A 41 -19.75 24.63 12.53
N GLY A 42 -18.80 23.95 13.17
CA GLY A 42 -18.61 22.49 13.16
C GLY A 42 -18.11 21.86 11.85
N LYS A 43 -18.54 22.37 10.69
CA LYS A 43 -18.20 21.84 9.36
C LYS A 43 -17.22 22.78 8.65
N PRO A 44 -15.90 22.51 8.66
CA PRO A 44 -14.92 23.39 8.02
C PRO A 44 -15.07 23.39 6.50
N TYR A 45 -14.77 24.53 5.88
CA TYR A 45 -14.99 24.78 4.45
C TYR A 45 -14.00 25.80 3.88
N ILE A 46 -13.82 25.78 2.55
CA ILE A 46 -13.01 26.76 1.84
C ILE A 46 -13.92 27.75 1.11
N HIS A 47 -13.93 29.00 1.58
CA HIS A 47 -14.61 30.13 0.96
C HIS A 47 -14.04 31.49 1.44
N PRO A 48 -13.81 32.45 0.54
CA PRO A 48 -13.90 32.31 -0.91
C PRO A 48 -12.85 31.33 -1.44
N LEU A 49 -13.17 30.70 -2.57
CA LEU A 49 -12.23 30.01 -3.45
C LEU A 49 -12.24 30.81 -4.75
N SER A 50 -11.11 31.36 -5.15
CA SER A 50 -11.02 32.42 -6.15
C SER A 50 -9.89 32.17 -7.14
N THR A 51 -9.93 32.83 -8.28
CA THR A 51 -8.74 33.07 -9.11
C THR A 51 -7.77 34.02 -8.39
N VAL A 52 -6.50 34.06 -8.79
CA VAL A 52 -5.49 34.96 -8.17
C VAL A 52 -5.79 36.45 -8.32
N ASP A 53 -6.64 36.83 -9.27
CA ASP A 53 -7.11 38.21 -9.43
C ASP A 53 -8.35 38.56 -8.57
N GLY A 54 -8.77 37.62 -7.73
CA GLY A 54 -9.87 37.74 -6.75
C GLY A 54 -11.27 37.49 -7.30
N SER A 55 -11.41 36.87 -8.48
CA SER A 55 -12.73 36.47 -8.96
C SER A 55 -13.21 35.24 -8.18
N VAL A 56 -14.23 35.43 -7.34
CA VAL A 56 -14.75 34.37 -6.46
C VAL A 56 -15.52 33.33 -7.28
N LEU A 57 -15.12 32.07 -7.14
CA LEU A 57 -15.68 30.93 -7.88
C LEU A 57 -16.81 30.23 -7.12
N THR A 58 -16.86 30.36 -5.80
CA THR A 58 -17.78 29.62 -4.93
C THR A 58 -18.79 30.51 -4.22
N GLU A 59 -19.85 29.91 -3.70
CA GLU A 59 -20.88 30.60 -2.92
C GLU A 59 -21.15 29.87 -1.60
N LEU A 60 -21.25 30.65 -0.53
CA LEU A 60 -21.45 30.19 0.84
C LEU A 60 -22.86 30.53 1.28
N ARG A 61 -23.60 29.52 1.78
CA ARG A 61 -24.94 29.64 2.34
C ARG A 61 -25.93 30.43 1.46
N PRO A 62 -26.12 30.05 0.19
CA PRO A 62 -27.07 30.72 -0.68
C PRO A 62 -28.50 30.60 -0.14
N GLU A 63 -29.36 31.58 -0.47
CA GLU A 63 -30.72 31.69 0.07
C GLU A 63 -31.57 30.43 -0.15
N ASP A 64 -31.38 29.78 -1.30
CA ASP A 64 -32.07 28.54 -1.67
C ASP A 64 -31.64 27.35 -0.79
N HIS A 65 -30.35 27.26 -0.48
CA HIS A 65 -29.72 26.15 0.25
C HIS A 65 -28.73 26.68 1.31
N PRO A 66 -29.22 27.18 2.46
CA PRO A 66 -28.38 27.84 3.46
C PRO A 66 -27.34 26.92 4.12
N TRP A 67 -27.49 25.60 4.00
CA TRP A 67 -26.53 24.60 4.50
C TRP A 67 -25.36 24.33 3.53
N HIS A 68 -25.37 24.82 2.29
CA HIS A 68 -24.26 24.62 1.36
C HIS A 68 -23.06 25.51 1.72
N ARG A 69 -21.88 24.90 1.89
CA ARG A 69 -20.66 25.58 2.36
C ARG A 69 -19.55 25.60 1.31
N ALA A 70 -19.79 26.19 0.14
CA ALA A 70 -18.79 26.34 -0.93
C ALA A 70 -18.05 25.01 -1.22
N LEU A 71 -16.74 24.92 -0.94
CA LEU A 71 -15.99 23.66 -0.94
C LEU A 71 -15.92 23.07 0.48
N TRP A 72 -16.56 21.91 0.68
CA TRP A 72 -16.72 21.30 2.00
C TRP A 72 -16.95 19.79 1.90
N PHE A 73 -16.87 19.10 3.03
CA PHE A 73 -17.22 17.68 3.15
C PHE A 73 -18.27 17.51 4.24
N SER A 74 -19.30 16.69 3.96
CA SER A 74 -20.29 16.28 4.94
C SER A 74 -20.85 14.90 4.60
N TRP A 75 -21.07 14.07 5.61
CA TRP A 75 -21.90 12.88 5.46
C TRP A 75 -23.37 13.28 5.37
N LYS A 76 -24.14 12.55 4.58
CA LYS A 76 -25.58 12.78 4.53
C LYS A 76 -26.27 12.15 5.75
N PHE A 77 -26.13 10.84 5.93
CA PHE A 77 -26.58 10.14 7.12
C PHE A 77 -25.49 9.23 7.69
N ILE A 78 -25.45 9.12 9.02
CA ILE A 78 -24.72 8.05 9.75
C ILE A 78 -25.75 7.42 10.68
N ASN A 79 -25.98 6.10 10.57
CA ASN A 79 -26.99 5.38 11.35
C ASN A 79 -28.40 6.00 11.26
N GLY A 80 -28.74 6.58 10.12
CA GLY A 80 -30.02 7.26 9.89
C GLY A 80 -30.12 8.69 10.44
N VAL A 81 -29.10 9.18 11.16
CA VAL A 81 -29.04 10.55 11.69
C VAL A 81 -28.46 11.50 10.65
N ASN A 82 -29.09 12.65 10.44
CA ASN A 82 -28.70 13.62 9.42
C ASN A 82 -27.52 14.52 9.86
N TYR A 83 -26.45 14.60 9.06
CA TYR A 83 -25.30 15.50 9.31
C TYR A 83 -25.18 16.62 8.27
N TRP A 84 -26.07 16.66 7.28
CA TRP A 84 -26.00 17.54 6.13
C TRP A 84 -26.81 18.82 6.34
N GLU A 85 -28.14 18.70 6.37
CA GLU A 85 -29.04 19.86 6.47
C GLU A 85 -29.13 20.34 7.91
N GLU A 86 -28.93 21.64 8.07
CA GLU A 86 -29.16 22.34 9.32
C GLU A 86 -30.64 22.72 9.41
N ASN A 87 -31.24 22.56 10.58
CA ASN A 87 -32.57 23.08 10.86
C ASN A 87 -32.53 24.62 10.75
N ARG A 88 -33.43 25.20 9.95
CA ARG A 88 -33.43 26.66 9.68
C ARG A 88 -33.67 27.54 10.91
N GLN A 89 -34.25 27.01 11.98
CA GLN A 89 -34.49 27.76 13.22
C GLN A 89 -33.28 27.69 14.17
N THR A 90 -32.61 26.54 14.25
CA THR A 90 -31.51 26.32 15.20
C THR A 90 -30.12 26.47 14.58
N GLY A 91 -30.01 26.39 13.25
CA GLY A 91 -28.74 26.37 12.52
C GLY A 91 -27.94 25.08 12.71
N GLN A 92 -28.56 24.02 13.23
CA GLN A 92 -27.87 22.76 13.59
C GLN A 92 -28.49 21.57 12.85
N SER A 93 -27.65 20.65 12.38
CA SER A 93 -28.08 19.31 11.92
C SER A 93 -28.41 18.41 13.12
N GLU A 94 -29.10 17.29 12.87
CA GLU A 94 -29.43 16.32 13.92
C GLU A 94 -28.15 15.73 14.53
N GLY A 95 -27.27 15.22 13.68
CA GLY A 95 -25.92 14.82 14.04
C GLY A 95 -25.00 16.01 14.14
N LYS A 96 -24.09 15.99 15.12
CA LYS A 96 -23.12 17.06 15.34
C LYS A 96 -21.77 16.70 14.73
N THR A 97 -21.22 17.61 13.94
CA THR A 97 -19.83 17.56 13.47
C THR A 97 -19.01 18.54 14.31
N GLU A 98 -17.93 18.07 14.93
CA GLU A 98 -17.09 18.87 15.82
C GLU A 98 -15.63 18.84 15.37
N ILE A 99 -15.02 20.01 15.26
CA ILE A 99 -13.58 20.16 15.03
C ILE A 99 -12.89 20.05 16.38
N ARG A 100 -12.23 18.93 16.66
CA ARG A 100 -11.50 18.70 17.92
C ARG A 100 -10.11 19.32 17.92
N LYS A 101 -9.44 19.25 16.79
CA LYS A 101 -8.08 19.75 16.62
C LYS A 101 -7.94 20.33 15.24
N ILE A 102 -7.22 21.45 15.15
CA ILE A 102 -6.76 21.98 13.88
C ILE A 102 -5.33 22.50 14.02
N GLU A 103 -4.52 22.19 13.02
CA GLU A 103 -3.13 22.60 12.90
C GLU A 103 -2.93 23.20 11.50
N LEU A 104 -2.27 24.36 11.46
CA LEU A 104 -2.12 25.18 10.26
C LEU A 104 -0.63 25.39 10.00
N PHE A 105 -0.17 24.99 8.82
CA PHE A 105 1.23 25.06 8.41
C PHE A 105 1.40 25.88 7.13
N PRO A 106 1.19 27.21 7.16
CA PRO A 106 1.55 28.09 6.05
C PRO A 106 3.08 28.13 5.86
N ARG A 107 3.54 28.22 4.62
CA ARG A 107 4.97 28.15 4.25
C ARG A 107 5.44 29.41 3.56
N GLU A 108 6.76 29.57 3.47
CA GLU A 108 7.42 30.69 2.80
C GLU A 108 7.20 30.70 1.28
N ASP A 109 7.01 29.53 0.68
CA ASP A 109 6.71 29.39 -0.75
C ASP A 109 5.23 29.63 -1.09
N PHE A 110 4.40 30.02 -0.11
CA PHE A 110 2.96 30.22 -0.20
C PHE A 110 2.10 28.96 -0.39
N SER A 111 2.67 27.77 -0.16
CA SER A 111 1.89 26.56 0.07
C SER A 111 1.42 26.46 1.53
N ALA A 112 0.42 25.64 1.79
CA ALA A 112 -0.05 25.38 3.16
C ALA A 112 -0.57 23.96 3.35
N ASP A 113 -0.36 23.42 4.54
CA ASP A 113 -1.11 22.26 5.03
C ASP A 113 -2.07 22.65 6.13
N ILE A 114 -3.28 22.09 6.06
CA ILE A 114 -4.32 22.22 7.07
C ILE A 114 -4.66 20.81 7.53
N VAL A 115 -4.32 20.49 8.78
CA VAL A 115 -4.56 19.17 9.37
C VAL A 115 -5.62 19.31 10.45
N SER A 116 -6.66 18.50 10.39
CA SER A 116 -7.77 18.57 11.34
C SER A 116 -8.22 17.20 11.82
N THR A 117 -8.59 17.14 13.10
CA THR A 117 -9.31 16.00 13.68
C THR A 117 -10.76 16.41 13.87
N ILE A 118 -11.65 15.75 13.14
CA ILE A 118 -13.09 16.00 13.15
C ILE A 118 -13.78 14.78 13.72
N VAL A 119 -14.84 14.98 14.51
CA VAL A 119 -15.65 13.88 15.04
C VAL A 119 -17.12 14.09 14.68
N TYR A 120 -17.79 12.98 14.41
CA TYR A 120 -19.21 12.91 14.13
C TYR A 120 -19.91 12.28 15.34
N GLN A 121 -20.84 13.01 15.91
CA GLN A 121 -21.53 12.68 17.15
C GLN A 121 -22.99 12.38 16.87
N GLU A 122 -23.48 11.27 17.38
CA GLU A 122 -24.88 10.89 17.38
C GLU A 122 -25.55 11.37 18.68
N PRO A 123 -26.70 12.07 18.61
CA PRO A 123 -27.41 12.58 19.78
C PRO A 123 -27.74 11.47 20.78
N GLY A 124 -27.32 11.64 22.04
CA GLY A 124 -27.59 10.68 23.11
C GLY A 124 -26.69 9.43 23.10
N PHE A 125 -25.88 9.22 22.07
CA PHE A 125 -24.95 8.09 21.96
C PHE A 125 -23.48 8.52 22.13
N GLY A 126 -23.06 9.62 21.50
CA GLY A 126 -21.68 10.13 21.55
C GLY A 126 -20.97 10.03 20.20
N ASP A 127 -19.64 9.94 20.20
CA ASP A 127 -18.85 9.86 18.97
C ASP A 127 -19.06 8.51 18.26
N VAL A 128 -19.39 8.55 16.98
CA VAL A 128 -19.61 7.34 16.15
C VAL A 128 -18.56 7.16 15.06
N LEU A 129 -17.95 8.27 14.62
CA LEU A 129 -16.95 8.29 13.57
C LEU A 129 -15.94 9.42 13.83
N THR A 130 -14.67 9.14 13.62
CA THR A 130 -13.60 10.16 13.60
C THR A 130 -13.05 10.32 12.20
N GLU A 131 -12.58 11.53 11.88
CA GLU A 131 -11.86 11.84 10.65
C GLU A 131 -10.55 12.57 10.98
N SER A 132 -9.45 12.08 10.42
CA SER A 132 -8.20 12.83 10.27
C SER A 132 -8.16 13.36 8.84
N ARG A 133 -8.26 14.68 8.67
CA ARG A 133 -8.30 15.36 7.38
C ARG A 133 -7.05 16.18 7.16
N THR A 134 -6.40 15.97 6.03
CA THR A 134 -5.28 16.78 5.53
C THR A 134 -5.70 17.47 4.24
N VAL A 135 -5.58 18.79 4.20
CA VAL A 135 -5.77 19.61 3.01
C VAL A 135 -4.45 20.32 2.71
N THR A 136 -3.80 19.93 1.61
CA THR A 136 -2.54 20.51 1.14
C THR A 136 -2.85 21.42 -0.04
N ILE A 137 -2.45 22.68 0.03
CA ILE A 137 -2.69 23.68 -1.01
C ILE A 137 -1.35 24.12 -1.59
N SER A 138 -1.19 23.96 -2.91
CA SER A 138 0.00 24.40 -3.63
C SER A 138 0.06 25.93 -3.71
N PRO A 139 1.25 26.53 -3.92
CA PRO A 139 1.28 27.93 -4.27
C PRO A 139 0.72 28.13 -5.69
N PRO A 140 0.22 29.33 -6.03
CA PRO A 140 -0.15 29.63 -7.41
C PRO A 140 1.05 29.53 -8.35
N ASP A 141 0.87 28.90 -9.51
CA ASP A 141 1.88 28.84 -10.57
C ASP A 141 1.98 30.18 -11.35
N GLU A 142 2.84 30.23 -12.37
CA GLU A 142 3.03 31.43 -13.20
C GLU A 142 1.75 31.90 -13.94
N LEU A 143 0.79 30.99 -14.14
CA LEU A 143 -0.52 31.27 -14.73
C LEU A 143 -1.58 31.60 -13.66
N GLY A 144 -1.21 31.55 -12.38
CA GLY A 144 -2.09 31.75 -11.24
C GLY A 144 -2.99 30.55 -10.95
N ASN A 145 -2.70 29.37 -11.49
CA ASN A 145 -3.42 28.15 -11.14
C ASN A 145 -2.88 27.59 -9.84
N TYR A 146 -3.73 26.93 -9.06
CA TYR A 146 -3.30 26.25 -7.84
C TYR A 146 -4.07 24.95 -7.65
N GLN A 147 -3.51 24.10 -6.80
CA GLN A 147 -3.99 22.75 -6.53
C GLN A 147 -4.33 22.61 -5.05
N ILE A 148 -5.39 21.85 -4.77
CA ILE A 148 -5.77 21.43 -3.42
C ILE A 148 -5.82 19.90 -3.40
N ASP A 149 -4.91 19.26 -2.68
CA ASP A 149 -4.94 17.83 -2.40
C ASP A 149 -5.67 17.58 -1.09
N TRP A 150 -6.78 16.85 -1.16
CA TRP A 150 -7.67 16.56 -0.05
C TRP A 150 -7.58 15.08 0.31
N LYS A 151 -7.20 14.77 1.56
CA LYS A 151 -7.18 13.41 2.12
C LYS A 151 -8.02 13.37 3.39
N SER A 152 -9.03 12.49 3.41
CA SER A 152 -9.85 12.21 4.58
C SER A 152 -9.70 10.76 4.98
N HIS A 153 -9.12 10.52 6.16
CA HIS A 153 -9.01 9.20 6.79
C HIS A 153 -10.07 9.09 7.89
N PHE A 154 -11.06 8.23 7.68
CA PHE A 154 -12.15 7.98 8.61
C PHE A 154 -11.91 6.69 9.38
N LYS A 155 -12.28 6.68 10.66
CA LYS A 155 -12.30 5.48 11.51
C LYS A 155 -13.63 5.36 12.24
N ALA A 156 -14.26 4.21 12.09
CA ALA A 156 -15.50 3.87 12.79
C ALA A 156 -15.21 3.58 14.26
N LEU A 157 -15.93 4.26 15.16
CA LEU A 157 -15.84 4.05 16.62
C LEU A 157 -16.91 3.09 17.14
N THR A 158 -17.87 2.75 16.28
CA THR A 158 -18.91 1.75 16.47
C THR A 158 -19.25 1.17 15.10
N ASP A 159 -20.05 0.11 15.04
CA ASP A 159 -20.69 -0.29 13.80
C ASP A 159 -21.55 0.87 13.27
N ILE A 160 -21.29 1.29 12.04
CA ILE A 160 -22.00 2.41 11.39
C ILE A 160 -22.52 2.02 10.00
N THR A 161 -23.62 2.63 9.60
CA THR A 161 -24.10 2.69 8.22
C THR A 161 -24.04 4.12 7.72
N LEU A 162 -23.20 4.35 6.71
CA LEU A 162 -23.13 5.60 5.96
C LEU A 162 -24.17 5.54 4.84
N ASP A 163 -25.06 6.53 4.81
CA ASP A 163 -26.18 6.55 3.88
C ASP A 163 -26.37 7.94 3.24
N ARG A 164 -27.18 7.98 2.19
CA ARG A 164 -27.54 9.10 1.33
C ARG A 164 -29.05 9.22 1.23
N THR A 165 -29.55 10.31 0.65
CA THR A 165 -30.96 10.31 0.24
C THR A 165 -31.16 9.29 -0.88
N PRO A 166 -32.10 8.33 -0.77
CA PRO A 166 -32.32 7.32 -1.80
C PRO A 166 -32.62 7.92 -3.18
N LEU A 167 -32.15 7.24 -4.22
CA LEU A 167 -32.39 7.61 -5.62
C LEU A 167 -33.86 7.41 -5.98
N GLU A 168 -34.36 8.12 -6.99
CA GLU A 168 -35.78 8.13 -7.38
C GLU A 168 -36.40 6.75 -7.63
N HIS A 169 -35.60 5.77 -8.07
CA HIS A 169 -36.06 4.41 -8.33
C HIS A 169 -36.08 3.51 -7.08
N GLU A 170 -35.69 4.03 -5.91
CA GLU A 170 -35.64 3.32 -4.64
C GLU A 170 -36.83 3.70 -3.72
N PRO A 171 -37.12 2.89 -2.69
CA PRO A 171 -38.14 3.25 -1.70
C PRO A 171 -37.87 4.61 -1.05
N ASN A 172 -38.88 5.50 -1.05
CA ASN A 172 -38.78 6.90 -0.60
C ASN A 172 -37.75 7.76 -1.35
N GLY A 173 -37.39 7.30 -2.55
CA GLY A 173 -36.47 7.94 -3.48
C GLY A 173 -36.81 9.37 -3.84
N LYS A 174 -35.76 10.14 -4.18
CA LYS A 174 -35.86 11.51 -4.69
C LYS A 174 -35.06 11.65 -5.97
N SER A 175 -35.53 12.50 -6.88
CA SER A 175 -34.78 12.86 -8.11
C SER A 175 -33.44 13.54 -7.83
N TRP A 176 -33.27 14.07 -6.62
CA TRP A 176 -32.04 14.68 -6.11
C TRP A 176 -31.25 13.76 -5.17
N GLY A 177 -31.57 12.46 -5.11
CA GLY A 177 -30.86 11.49 -4.27
C GLY A 177 -29.41 11.21 -4.68
N GLY A 178 -28.67 10.51 -3.82
CA GLY A 178 -27.34 9.97 -4.14
C GLY A 178 -26.13 10.83 -3.74
N TYR A 179 -26.30 12.00 -3.11
CA TYR A 179 -25.15 12.82 -2.69
C TYR A 179 -24.69 12.51 -1.25
N ALA A 180 -23.37 12.53 -1.05
CA ALA A 180 -22.67 12.60 0.23
C ALA A 180 -21.18 12.87 -0.05
N GLY A 181 -20.45 13.41 0.94
CA GLY A 181 -19.00 13.56 0.90
C GLY A 181 -18.54 14.94 0.42
N LEU A 182 -17.39 14.97 -0.27
CA LEU A 182 -16.77 16.20 -0.75
C LEU A 182 -17.67 16.86 -1.80
N SER A 183 -17.88 18.16 -1.68
CA SER A 183 -18.90 18.88 -2.42
C SER A 183 -18.48 20.30 -2.74
N LEU A 184 -18.89 20.79 -3.92
CA LEU A 184 -18.61 22.15 -4.37
C LEU A 184 -19.90 22.87 -4.75
N ARG A 185 -20.17 24.01 -4.10
CA ARG A 185 -21.17 25.00 -4.50
C ARG A 185 -20.48 26.20 -5.15
N MET A 186 -20.70 26.36 -6.44
CA MET A 186 -20.17 27.47 -7.24
C MET A 186 -21.06 28.72 -7.13
N ALA A 187 -20.50 29.89 -7.44
CA ALA A 187 -21.23 31.15 -7.41
C ALA A 187 -22.39 31.22 -8.42
N LEU A 188 -23.53 31.77 -8.01
CA LEU A 188 -24.75 31.79 -8.82
C LEU A 188 -24.58 32.55 -10.15
N ASP A 189 -23.81 33.63 -10.17
CA ASP A 189 -23.51 34.41 -11.38
C ASP A 189 -22.78 33.61 -12.46
N LEU A 190 -22.20 32.47 -12.08
CA LEU A 190 -21.51 31.54 -12.97
C LEU A 190 -22.48 30.55 -13.63
N ARG A 191 -23.67 30.31 -13.06
CA ARG A 191 -24.65 29.30 -13.51
C ARG A 191 -25.03 29.39 -14.99
N LYS A 192 -25.15 30.60 -15.57
CA LYS A 192 -25.64 30.79 -16.95
C LYS A 192 -24.55 30.69 -18.03
N LYS A 193 -23.27 30.64 -17.66
CA LYS A 193 -22.13 30.79 -18.59
C LYS A 193 -21.14 29.62 -18.55
N TRP A 194 -21.37 28.65 -17.66
CA TRP A 194 -20.39 27.61 -17.34
C TRP A 194 -20.84 26.24 -17.81
N LYS A 195 -19.87 25.40 -18.16
CA LYS A 195 -20.05 24.08 -18.78
C LYS A 195 -19.38 23.02 -17.92
N PHE A 196 -20.03 21.88 -17.81
CA PHE A 196 -19.40 20.68 -17.28
C PHE A 196 -18.72 19.90 -18.40
N SER A 197 -17.59 19.30 -18.09
CA SER A 197 -17.00 18.21 -18.88
C SER A 197 -16.41 17.14 -17.97
N ASP A 198 -16.23 15.93 -18.48
CA ASP A 198 -15.65 14.84 -17.71
C ASP A 198 -14.63 14.00 -18.48
N SER A 199 -14.04 13.02 -17.78
CA SER A 199 -13.01 12.12 -18.31
C SER A 199 -13.44 11.26 -19.50
N GLU A 200 -14.74 11.12 -19.73
CA GLU A 200 -15.29 10.34 -20.85
C GLU A 200 -15.66 11.24 -22.04
N GLY A 201 -15.35 12.54 -21.96
CA GLY A 201 -15.66 13.53 -22.99
C GLY A 201 -17.12 13.99 -22.99
N ARG A 202 -17.91 13.66 -21.96
CA ARG A 202 -19.30 14.11 -21.86
C ARG A 202 -19.35 15.57 -21.44
N THR A 203 -20.32 16.30 -21.98
CA THR A 203 -20.60 17.71 -21.62
C THR A 203 -22.03 17.92 -21.10
N SER A 204 -22.81 16.83 -21.04
CA SER A 204 -24.16 16.77 -20.51
C SER A 204 -24.42 15.35 -19.99
N LYS A 205 -25.49 15.15 -19.21
CA LYS A 205 -25.87 13.84 -18.62
C LYS A 205 -24.76 13.20 -17.76
N ILE A 206 -23.94 14.01 -17.11
CA ILE A 206 -22.85 13.54 -16.23
C ILE A 206 -23.40 13.12 -14.85
N HIS A 207 -24.54 13.65 -14.42
CA HIS A 207 -25.21 13.22 -13.18
C HIS A 207 -25.41 11.70 -13.15
N GLY A 208 -24.95 11.03 -12.09
CA GLY A 208 -25.02 9.59 -11.90
C GLY A 208 -24.11 8.77 -12.81
N SER A 209 -23.31 9.43 -13.65
CA SER A 209 -22.33 8.78 -14.52
C SER A 209 -20.97 8.67 -13.85
N GLY A 210 -20.28 7.56 -14.12
CA GLY A 210 -18.92 7.32 -13.62
C GLY A 210 -17.87 8.15 -14.39
N SER A 211 -16.97 8.83 -13.68
CA SER A 211 -15.88 9.64 -14.26
C SER A 211 -14.65 9.61 -13.36
N ARG A 212 -13.47 9.86 -13.93
CA ARG A 212 -12.20 10.01 -13.20
C ARG A 212 -11.93 11.44 -12.74
N TRP A 213 -12.51 12.36 -13.49
CA TRP A 213 -12.52 13.77 -13.17
C TRP A 213 -13.76 14.42 -13.76
N VAL A 214 -14.23 15.48 -13.11
CA VAL A 214 -15.26 16.38 -13.63
C VAL A 214 -14.75 17.81 -13.49
N ARG A 215 -14.85 18.55 -14.58
CA ARG A 215 -14.46 19.95 -14.70
C ARG A 215 -15.70 20.81 -14.85
N PHE A 216 -15.74 21.91 -14.10
CA PHE A 216 -16.71 22.98 -14.25
C PHE A 216 -15.94 24.24 -14.68
N SER A 217 -16.15 24.71 -15.92
CA SER A 217 -15.41 25.84 -16.49
C SER A 217 -16.34 26.90 -17.07
N GLY A 218 -15.89 28.16 -17.05
CA GLY A 218 -16.63 29.25 -17.69
C GLY A 218 -16.11 30.63 -17.37
N LYS A 219 -16.86 31.64 -17.83
CA LYS A 219 -16.44 33.04 -17.84
C LYS A 219 -16.59 33.68 -16.45
N VAL A 220 -15.50 34.26 -15.93
CA VAL A 220 -15.47 35.03 -14.66
C VAL A 220 -15.51 36.53 -14.89
N SER A 221 -14.98 37.03 -16.01
CA SER A 221 -15.04 38.44 -16.42
C SER A 221 -15.07 38.55 -17.95
N ASN A 222 -15.16 39.76 -18.53
CA ASN A 222 -15.33 39.95 -19.98
C ASN A 222 -14.25 39.29 -20.85
N ASP A 223 -13.05 39.09 -20.32
CA ASP A 223 -11.91 38.55 -21.09
C ASP A 223 -11.25 37.34 -20.41
N LYS A 224 -11.85 36.78 -19.35
CA LYS A 224 -11.26 35.68 -18.56
C LYS A 224 -12.23 34.54 -18.29
N ASN A 225 -11.70 33.33 -18.43
CA ASN A 225 -12.36 32.09 -18.04
C ASN A 225 -11.59 31.44 -16.90
N ALA A 226 -12.30 30.79 -15.99
CA ALA A 226 -11.74 30.00 -14.92
C ALA A 226 -12.37 28.60 -14.93
N ALA A 227 -11.75 27.68 -14.20
CA ALA A 227 -12.31 26.35 -14.00
C ALA A 227 -11.97 25.79 -12.63
N VAL A 228 -12.86 24.92 -12.14
CA VAL A 228 -12.56 24.02 -11.02
C VAL A 228 -12.73 22.59 -11.49
N THR A 229 -11.70 21.79 -11.34
CA THR A 229 -11.70 20.37 -11.71
C THR A 229 -11.50 19.51 -10.48
N PHE A 230 -12.39 18.54 -10.26
CA PHE A 230 -12.16 17.49 -9.29
C PHE A 230 -11.58 16.27 -10.00
N ILE A 231 -10.50 15.73 -9.46
CA ILE A 231 -9.82 14.52 -9.92
C ILE A 231 -9.82 13.51 -8.77
N ASN A 232 -10.32 12.31 -9.04
CA ASN A 232 -10.30 11.20 -8.09
C ASN A 232 -8.92 10.56 -8.04
N ALA A 233 -8.40 10.33 -6.84
CA ALA A 233 -7.12 9.65 -6.72
C ALA A 233 -7.23 8.19 -7.19
N PRO A 234 -6.24 7.67 -7.92
CA PRO A 234 -6.25 6.29 -8.38
C PRO A 234 -6.31 5.23 -7.27
N ASP A 235 -5.77 5.57 -6.11
CA ASP A 235 -5.64 4.73 -4.92
C ASP A 235 -6.61 5.13 -3.78
N SER A 236 -7.64 5.94 -4.09
CA SER A 236 -8.73 6.24 -3.15
C SER A 236 -9.59 4.98 -2.89
N GLU A 237 -10.23 4.90 -1.73
CA GLU A 237 -11.10 3.78 -1.31
C GLU A 237 -12.24 3.46 -2.28
N ASP A 238 -12.79 4.49 -2.93
CA ASP A 238 -13.82 4.41 -3.96
C ASP A 238 -13.26 4.13 -5.37
N GLY A 239 -11.95 4.03 -5.50
CA GLY A 239 -11.23 3.90 -6.76
C GLY A 239 -11.24 5.18 -7.59
N SER A 240 -10.60 5.09 -8.75
CA SER A 240 -10.39 6.26 -9.62
C SER A 240 -11.60 6.63 -10.49
N TYR A 241 -12.62 5.78 -10.56
CA TYR A 241 -13.77 5.94 -11.46
C TYR A 241 -15.07 5.88 -10.67
N ILE A 242 -15.66 7.03 -10.40
CA ILE A 242 -16.77 7.16 -9.46
C ILE A 242 -17.93 7.95 -10.06
N LYS A 243 -19.12 7.75 -9.50
CA LYS A 243 -20.29 8.51 -9.93
C LYS A 243 -20.24 9.94 -9.41
N TYR A 244 -20.62 10.89 -10.25
CA TYR A 244 -20.73 12.29 -9.88
C TYR A 244 -22.20 12.68 -9.71
N TYR A 245 -22.50 13.35 -8.59
CA TYR A 245 -23.76 14.04 -8.43
C TYR A 245 -23.61 15.45 -9.03
N ILE A 246 -24.47 15.78 -9.99
CA ILE A 246 -24.60 17.15 -10.52
C ILE A 246 -26.04 17.60 -10.33
N ALA A 247 -26.26 18.75 -9.71
CA ALA A 247 -27.60 19.28 -9.55
C ALA A 247 -28.06 20.02 -10.81
N GLU A 248 -29.18 19.59 -11.40
CA GLU A 248 -29.76 20.31 -12.53
C GLU A 248 -30.27 21.68 -12.09
N GLY A 249 -29.84 22.75 -12.78
CA GLY A 249 -30.26 24.10 -12.43
C GLY A 249 -29.61 24.66 -11.16
N MET A 250 -28.52 24.08 -10.68
CA MET A 250 -27.76 24.63 -9.55
C MET A 250 -26.29 24.34 -9.81
N PRO A 251 -25.37 25.31 -9.67
CA PRO A 251 -23.98 25.09 -10.01
C PRO A 251 -23.29 24.36 -8.84
N TYR A 252 -23.69 23.11 -8.66
CA TYR A 252 -23.28 22.22 -7.58
C TYR A 252 -22.93 20.86 -8.14
N PHE A 253 -21.78 20.34 -7.72
CA PHE A 253 -21.39 18.98 -8.04
C PHE A 253 -20.53 18.37 -6.93
N SER A 254 -20.55 17.04 -6.89
CA SER A 254 -19.88 16.25 -5.85
C SER A 254 -19.44 14.90 -6.42
N PRO A 255 -18.20 14.45 -6.15
CA PRO A 255 -17.82 13.05 -6.22
C PRO A 255 -18.67 12.25 -5.22
N ALA A 256 -19.70 11.57 -5.74
CA ALA A 256 -20.77 11.02 -4.92
C ALA A 256 -20.45 9.59 -4.46
N ILE A 257 -19.69 9.49 -3.37
CA ILE A 257 -19.16 8.23 -2.83
C ILE A 257 -20.21 7.21 -2.39
N LEU A 258 -21.46 7.62 -2.18
CA LEU A 258 -22.58 6.76 -1.81
C LEU A 258 -23.70 6.76 -2.86
N PHE A 259 -23.41 7.16 -4.11
CA PHE A 259 -24.45 7.43 -5.10
C PHE A 259 -25.47 6.30 -5.26
N GLU A 260 -25.01 5.06 -5.38
CA GLU A 260 -25.89 3.90 -5.59
C GLU A 260 -26.40 3.30 -4.28
N THR A 261 -25.51 3.04 -3.32
CA THR A 261 -25.83 2.20 -2.15
C THR A 261 -25.23 2.74 -0.86
N PRO A 262 -25.88 2.51 0.29
CA PRO A 262 -25.29 2.76 1.61
C PRO A 262 -24.07 1.86 1.84
N LYS A 263 -23.14 2.30 2.71
CA LYS A 263 -21.94 1.53 3.09
C LYS A 263 -21.97 1.22 4.59
N SER A 264 -21.89 -0.06 4.95
CA SER A 264 -21.76 -0.50 6.35
C SER A 264 -20.29 -0.70 6.73
N ILE A 265 -19.87 -0.13 7.85
CA ILE A 265 -18.49 -0.18 8.35
C ILE A 265 -18.52 -0.73 9.77
N LYS A 266 -17.66 -1.72 10.04
CA LYS A 266 -17.50 -2.28 11.38
C LYS A 266 -16.67 -1.38 12.28
N GLU A 267 -16.92 -1.44 13.58
CA GLU A 267 -16.08 -0.79 14.59
C GLU A 267 -14.59 -1.09 14.33
N GLY A 268 -13.76 -0.06 14.41
CA GLY A 268 -12.31 -0.17 14.21
C GLY A 268 -11.86 -0.14 12.74
N ASN A 269 -12.76 -0.39 11.78
CA ASN A 269 -12.42 -0.30 10.36
C ASN A 269 -12.29 1.16 9.91
N GLU A 270 -11.50 1.35 8.85
CA GLU A 270 -11.10 2.65 8.35
C GLU A 270 -11.50 2.83 6.87
N LEU A 271 -11.63 4.08 6.43
CA LEU A 271 -11.90 4.47 5.04
C LEU A 271 -11.01 5.66 4.66
N VAL A 272 -10.44 5.65 3.45
CA VAL A 272 -9.58 6.76 3.00
C VAL A 272 -10.04 7.30 1.66
N PHE A 273 -10.52 8.54 1.65
CA PHE A 273 -10.89 9.23 0.42
C PHE A 273 -9.85 10.27 0.06
N LYS A 274 -9.41 10.26 -1.20
CA LYS A 274 -8.36 11.14 -1.73
C LYS A 274 -8.85 11.82 -3.01
N TYR A 275 -8.74 13.15 -3.04
CA TYR A 275 -9.13 13.97 -4.19
C TYR A 275 -8.09 15.04 -4.47
N ARG A 276 -7.94 15.38 -5.75
CA ARG A 276 -7.19 16.55 -6.19
C ARG A 276 -8.13 17.54 -6.84
N ILE A 277 -8.11 18.78 -6.38
CA ILE A 277 -8.92 19.87 -6.92
C ILE A 277 -7.97 20.84 -7.61
N LEU A 278 -8.19 21.09 -8.89
CA LEU A 278 -7.45 22.08 -9.66
C LEU A 278 -8.30 23.34 -9.78
N VAL A 279 -7.71 24.48 -9.46
CA VAL A 279 -8.31 25.80 -9.70
C VAL A 279 -7.51 26.49 -10.78
N GLU A 280 -8.15 26.72 -11.93
CA GLU A 280 -7.55 27.36 -13.09
C GLU A 280 -7.97 28.83 -13.14
N SER A 281 -7.00 29.76 -13.11
CA SER A 281 -7.25 31.22 -13.19
C SER A 281 -7.36 31.74 -14.62
N ASP A 282 -6.84 30.98 -15.60
CA ASP A 282 -6.98 31.26 -17.03
C ASP A 282 -7.09 29.95 -17.82
N THR A 283 -8.25 29.68 -18.43
CA THR A 283 -8.44 28.48 -19.25
C THR A 283 -7.96 28.64 -20.70
N ASN A 284 -7.42 29.80 -21.11
CA ASN A 284 -6.84 29.94 -22.45
C ASN A 284 -5.59 29.08 -22.63
N HIS A 285 -4.95 28.73 -21.51
CA HIS A 285 -3.84 27.80 -21.41
C HIS A 285 -4.34 26.51 -20.76
N GLU A 286 -5.34 25.86 -21.36
CA GLU A 286 -6.06 24.72 -20.78
C GLU A 286 -5.13 23.73 -20.06
N ALA A 287 -5.22 23.66 -18.74
CA ALA A 287 -4.67 22.53 -18.01
C ALA A 287 -5.49 21.32 -18.45
N GLN A 288 -4.90 20.43 -19.26
CA GLN A 288 -5.59 19.23 -19.75
C GLN A 288 -5.90 18.34 -18.55
N PRO A 289 -7.17 18.23 -18.08
CA PRO A 289 -7.51 17.48 -16.86
C PRO A 289 -7.08 16.02 -16.96
N GLN A 290 -7.10 15.50 -18.19
CA GLN A 290 -6.64 14.15 -18.50
C GLN A 290 -5.13 13.98 -18.29
N VAL A 291 -4.31 14.98 -18.62
CA VAL A 291 -2.85 14.96 -18.34
C VAL A 291 -2.62 15.01 -16.84
N LYS A 292 -3.32 15.90 -16.12
CA LYS A 292 -3.21 16.01 -14.66
C LYS A 292 -3.65 14.74 -13.93
N TYR A 293 -4.66 14.04 -14.44
CA TYR A 293 -5.03 12.72 -13.96
C TYR A 293 -3.94 11.69 -14.23
N GLN A 294 -3.32 11.71 -15.41
CA GLN A 294 -2.23 10.79 -15.75
C GLN A 294 -0.99 11.04 -14.87
N ASP A 295 -0.67 12.31 -14.58
CA ASP A 295 0.37 12.69 -13.62
C ASP A 295 0.03 12.16 -12.22
N TYR A 296 -1.21 12.34 -11.76
CA TYR A 296 -1.64 11.84 -10.45
C TYR A 296 -1.54 10.31 -10.39
N ARG A 297 -1.96 9.62 -11.45
CA ARG A 297 -1.83 8.16 -11.59
C ARG A 297 -0.38 7.67 -11.56
N ASN A 298 0.54 8.45 -12.10
CA ASN A 298 1.95 8.12 -12.10
C ASN A 298 2.69 8.70 -10.90
N SER A 299 2.00 9.41 -10.01
CA SER A 299 2.63 10.03 -8.86
C SER A 299 2.70 9.08 -7.68
N VAL A 300 3.74 9.28 -6.87
CA VAL A 300 3.91 8.64 -5.57
C VAL A 300 3.79 9.71 -4.50
N GLU A 301 2.94 9.47 -3.50
CA GLU A 301 2.91 10.29 -2.29
C GLU A 301 4.07 9.83 -1.39
N LEU A 302 5.14 10.63 -1.37
CA LEU A 302 6.41 10.30 -0.76
C LEU A 302 6.31 10.21 0.77
N VAL A 303 5.45 10.99 1.42
CA VAL A 303 5.32 10.98 2.90
C VAL A 303 4.68 9.66 3.37
N GLU A 304 3.60 9.24 2.73
CA GLU A 304 2.90 7.99 2.96
C GLU A 304 3.79 6.79 2.64
N LEU A 305 4.45 6.78 1.47
CA LEU A 305 5.41 5.73 1.14
C LEU A 305 6.57 5.69 2.15
N GLY A 306 7.11 6.85 2.54
CA GLY A 306 8.21 6.94 3.50
C GLY A 306 7.85 6.37 4.86
N LYS A 307 6.67 6.74 5.38
CA LYS A 307 6.13 6.19 6.63
C LYS A 307 6.00 4.67 6.57
N GLU A 308 5.49 4.14 5.46
CA GLU A 308 5.39 2.70 5.23
C GLU A 308 6.77 2.04 5.18
N MET A 309 7.75 2.63 4.51
CA MET A 309 9.11 2.09 4.40
C MET A 309 9.81 2.01 5.76
N LEU A 310 9.67 3.03 6.62
CA LEU A 310 10.21 2.96 7.98
C LEU A 310 9.64 1.78 8.77
N HIS A 311 8.33 1.54 8.64
CA HIS A 311 7.67 0.42 9.31
C HIS A 311 8.12 -0.92 8.72
N GLN A 312 8.06 -1.06 7.40
CA GLN A 312 8.41 -2.31 6.70
C GLN A 312 9.87 -2.73 6.89
N LYS A 313 10.79 -1.76 7.02
CA LYS A 313 12.21 -2.02 7.25
C LYS A 313 12.58 -2.09 8.74
N GLY A 314 11.60 -1.98 9.65
CA GLY A 314 11.82 -2.10 11.09
C GLY A 314 12.62 -0.94 11.70
N CYS A 315 12.68 0.22 11.04
CA CYS A 315 13.46 1.36 11.51
C CYS A 315 12.97 1.85 12.89
N GLN A 316 11.66 1.73 13.16
CA GLN A 316 11.03 2.17 14.40
C GLN A 316 11.31 1.24 15.60
N GLU A 317 11.94 0.08 15.41
CA GLU A 317 12.37 -0.80 16.51
C GLU A 317 13.60 -0.23 17.24
N CYS A 318 14.41 0.57 16.54
CA CYS A 318 15.63 1.17 17.07
C CYS A 318 15.56 2.69 17.17
N HIS A 319 14.62 3.33 16.46
CA HIS A 319 14.48 4.78 16.41
C HIS A 319 13.06 5.20 16.77
N SER A 320 12.92 6.38 17.35
CA SER A 320 11.60 6.97 17.65
C SER A 320 11.24 8.07 16.66
N VAL A 321 9.94 8.21 16.39
CA VAL A 321 9.37 9.35 15.66
C VAL A 321 8.90 10.48 16.60
N GLU A 322 8.93 10.23 17.91
CA GLU A 322 8.61 11.20 18.96
C GLU A 322 9.85 12.04 19.33
N LYS A 323 9.64 13.18 20.00
CA LYS A 323 10.74 14.01 20.53
C LYS A 323 11.76 13.18 21.31
N GLN A 324 13.05 13.52 21.19
CA GLN A 324 14.16 12.76 21.81
C GLN A 324 13.99 12.50 23.31
N GLU A 325 13.34 13.43 24.04
CA GLU A 325 13.02 13.30 25.47
C GLU A 325 12.09 12.12 25.76
N ASN A 326 11.22 11.77 24.82
CA ASN A 326 10.26 10.66 24.91
C ASN A 326 10.81 9.35 24.34
N ALA A 327 12.06 9.36 23.84
CA ALA A 327 12.69 8.25 23.11
C ALA A 327 13.90 7.67 23.86
N LEU A 328 13.95 7.82 25.19
CA LEU A 328 15.08 7.36 26.00
C LEU A 328 15.22 5.82 25.95
N GLY A 329 16.46 5.33 25.79
CA GLY A 329 16.78 3.89 25.78
C GLY A 329 16.73 3.22 24.40
N MET A 330 16.39 3.96 23.34
CA MET A 330 16.48 3.50 21.96
C MET A 330 17.94 3.33 21.50
N LEU A 331 18.19 2.39 20.59
CA LEU A 331 19.54 2.10 20.04
C LEU A 331 19.99 3.13 18.99
N GLY A 332 19.06 3.90 18.44
CA GLY A 332 19.31 5.02 17.54
C GLY A 332 18.67 6.33 18.04
N PRO A 333 19.07 7.48 17.47
CA PRO A 333 18.47 8.77 17.80
C PRO A 333 17.02 8.84 17.34
N SER A 334 16.25 9.72 17.97
CA SER A 334 14.94 10.12 17.45
C SER A 334 15.09 10.82 16.09
N TYR A 335 14.14 10.53 15.20
CA TYR A 335 13.95 11.20 13.93
C TYR A 335 13.29 12.57 14.06
N PHE A 336 12.60 12.84 15.17
CA PHE A 336 11.94 14.13 15.38
C PHE A 336 12.98 15.27 15.44
N GLY A 337 12.80 16.27 14.59
CA GLY A 337 13.72 17.40 14.47
C GLY A 337 15.05 17.05 13.83
N LEU A 338 15.20 15.87 13.21
CA LEU A 338 16.41 15.48 12.48
C LEU A 338 16.53 16.29 11.19
N LEU A 339 15.52 16.21 10.35
CA LEU A 339 15.45 16.86 9.05
C LEU A 339 14.19 17.74 8.98
N GLY A 340 14.29 18.92 8.38
CA GLY A 340 13.19 19.87 8.27
C GLY A 340 13.21 20.64 6.96
N SER A 341 12.46 21.73 6.88
CA SER A 341 12.51 22.67 5.75
C SER A 341 13.83 23.43 5.68
N GLN A 342 14.49 23.63 6.83
CA GLN A 342 15.79 24.26 6.93
C GLN A 342 16.87 23.22 7.24
N THR A 343 17.99 23.29 6.51
CA THR A 343 19.17 22.48 6.78
C THR A 343 19.78 22.85 8.12
N THR A 344 20.08 21.85 8.94
CA THR A 344 20.75 22.05 10.23
C THR A 344 22.14 21.44 10.22
N GLN A 345 22.96 21.78 11.22
CA GLN A 345 24.24 21.12 11.45
C GLN A 345 24.18 20.32 12.76
N ARG A 346 24.84 19.16 12.77
CA ARG A 346 25.01 18.35 14.00
C ARG A 346 26.43 17.83 14.10
N THR A 347 26.90 17.66 15.33
CA THR A 347 28.14 16.94 15.60
C THR A 347 27.89 15.44 15.46
N VAL A 348 28.67 14.77 14.62
CA VAL A 348 28.71 13.32 14.42
C VAL A 348 30.08 12.79 14.82
N SER A 349 30.14 11.50 15.10
CA SER A 349 31.38 10.81 15.51
C SER A 349 31.81 9.83 14.42
N ILE A 350 33.04 9.97 13.94
CA ILE A 350 33.62 9.11 12.90
C ILE A 350 34.48 8.04 13.59
N PRO A 351 34.21 6.74 13.38
CA PRO A 351 35.05 5.68 13.89
C PRO A 351 36.47 5.77 13.30
N SER A 352 37.50 5.81 14.16
CA SER A 352 38.89 5.69 13.71
C SER A 352 39.28 4.22 13.52
N VAL A 353 40.13 3.97 12.52
CA VAL A 353 40.78 2.66 12.28
C VAL A 353 41.68 2.23 13.47
N TYR A 354 42.03 3.17 14.36
CA TYR A 354 42.84 2.90 15.54
C TYR A 354 41.98 2.82 16.81
N ALA A 355 41.84 1.59 17.33
CA ALA A 355 41.44 1.20 18.69
C ALA A 355 40.68 2.28 19.52
N GLY A 356 39.37 2.37 19.32
CA GLY A 356 38.45 3.02 20.26
C GLY A 356 38.49 4.54 20.31
N LYS A 357 39.19 5.21 19.37
CA LYS A 357 39.14 6.66 19.25
C LYS A 357 38.11 7.07 18.21
N TYR A 358 37.19 7.94 18.60
CA TYR A 358 36.27 8.59 17.68
C TYR A 358 36.72 10.03 17.43
N LYS A 359 36.55 10.52 16.20
CA LYS A 359 36.75 11.93 15.88
C LYS A 359 35.39 12.58 15.65
N ASN A 360 35.12 13.65 16.38
CA ASN A 360 33.90 14.42 16.16
C ASN A 360 34.08 15.37 14.96
N GLU A 361 33.08 15.39 14.08
CA GLU A 361 32.99 16.30 12.94
C GLU A 361 31.60 16.92 12.89
N VAL A 362 31.46 18.02 12.14
CA VAL A 362 30.17 18.65 11.90
C VAL A 362 29.63 18.14 10.58
N ALA A 363 28.45 17.53 10.61
CA ALA A 363 27.71 17.13 9.44
C ALA A 363 26.57 18.11 9.16
N THR A 364 26.38 18.42 7.89
CA THR A 364 25.17 19.06 7.38
C THR A 364 24.07 18.01 7.32
N ILE A 365 22.90 18.29 7.89
CA ILE A 365 21.77 17.37 7.92
C ILE A 365 20.80 17.76 6.80
N ASP A 366 21.03 17.16 5.65
CA ASP A 366 20.25 17.30 4.41
C ASP A 366 19.83 15.92 3.86
N ASP A 367 19.27 15.89 2.66
CA ASP A 367 18.81 14.66 2.02
C ASP A 367 19.96 13.66 1.80
N ALA A 368 21.18 14.16 1.51
CA ALA A 368 22.37 13.32 1.32
C ALA A 368 22.85 12.72 2.64
N TYR A 369 22.67 13.40 3.77
CA TYR A 369 22.93 12.82 5.09
C TYR A 369 22.04 11.59 5.35
N VAL A 370 20.74 11.67 5.04
CA VAL A 370 19.81 10.55 5.23
C VAL A 370 20.16 9.37 4.32
N GLU A 371 20.45 9.65 3.05
CA GLU A 371 20.91 8.62 2.11
C GLU A 371 22.17 7.93 2.63
N ASN A 372 23.19 8.69 3.02
CA ASN A 372 24.44 8.14 3.54
C ASN A 372 24.23 7.34 4.84
N ALA A 373 23.34 7.78 5.73
CA ALA A 373 22.99 7.07 6.95
C ALA A 373 22.31 5.72 6.68
N ILE A 374 21.50 5.63 5.62
CA ILE A 374 20.85 4.37 5.19
C ILE A 374 21.86 3.44 4.51
N ARG A 375 22.69 3.97 3.61
CA ARG A 375 23.63 3.19 2.78
C ARG A 375 24.90 2.78 3.54
N THR A 376 25.41 3.66 4.41
CA THR A 376 26.69 3.51 5.12
C THR A 376 26.60 3.98 6.59
N PRO A 377 25.68 3.42 7.41
CA PRO A 377 25.33 3.92 8.74
C PRO A 377 26.51 4.09 9.71
N ASN A 378 27.54 3.26 9.57
CA ASN A 378 28.70 3.27 10.46
C ASN A 378 29.79 4.28 10.05
N ALA A 379 29.63 4.99 8.93
CA ALA A 379 30.58 6.03 8.52
C ALA A 379 30.49 7.28 9.41
N GLN A 380 29.30 7.62 9.89
CA GLN A 380 29.03 8.76 10.76
C GLN A 380 28.02 8.37 11.85
N LEU A 381 28.49 8.27 13.09
CA LEU A 381 27.63 7.92 14.22
C LEU A 381 27.00 9.19 14.82
N ALA A 382 25.69 9.15 15.05
CA ALA A 382 25.02 10.17 15.82
C ALA A 382 25.58 10.20 17.26
N ILE A 383 25.47 11.36 17.92
CA ILE A 383 25.88 11.55 19.32
C ILE A 383 24.64 11.71 20.19
N TYR A 384 24.63 11.08 21.37
CA TYR A 384 23.57 11.28 22.36
C TYR A 384 23.51 12.76 22.78
N THR A 385 22.35 13.39 22.61
CA THR A 385 22.12 14.79 23.00
C THR A 385 21.53 14.92 24.41
N HIS A 386 21.01 13.83 24.98
CA HIS A 386 20.29 13.76 26.26
C HIS A 386 20.65 12.49 27.04
N GLY A 387 20.28 12.45 28.32
CA GLY A 387 20.42 11.29 29.19
C GLY A 387 21.86 11.02 29.66
N PRO A 388 22.09 9.90 30.38
CA PRO A 388 23.38 9.56 30.99
C PRO A 388 24.53 9.41 29.99
N ASN A 389 24.23 9.08 28.73
CA ASN A 389 25.23 8.87 27.68
C ASN A 389 25.52 10.13 26.84
N LYS A 390 24.96 11.29 27.22
CA LYS A 390 25.12 12.55 26.48
C LYS A 390 26.59 12.83 26.14
N GLY A 391 26.86 13.18 24.87
CA GLY A 391 28.19 13.47 24.35
C GLY A 391 28.95 12.25 23.81
N ASN A 392 28.49 11.02 24.08
CA ASN A 392 29.05 9.80 23.50
C ASN A 392 28.33 9.43 22.19
N PRO A 393 29.00 8.71 21.27
CA PRO A 393 28.35 8.18 20.07
C PRO A 393 27.33 7.07 20.40
N TYR A 394 26.29 6.96 19.57
CA TYR A 394 25.45 5.77 19.51
C TYR A 394 26.27 4.56 19.04
N PRO A 395 25.93 3.33 19.47
CA PRO A 395 26.66 2.14 19.06
C PRO A 395 26.52 1.89 17.54
N PRO A 396 27.56 1.39 16.84
CA PRO A 396 27.55 1.15 15.40
C PRO A 396 26.82 -0.17 15.04
N VAL A 397 25.54 -0.27 15.42
CA VAL A 397 24.72 -1.49 15.29
C VAL A 397 23.70 -1.44 14.16
N MET A 398 23.49 -0.26 13.55
CA MET A 398 22.55 -0.11 12.44
C MET A 398 23.07 -0.87 11.20
N PRO A 399 22.31 -1.83 10.63
CA PRO A 399 22.72 -2.51 9.42
C PRO A 399 22.62 -1.56 8.22
N ALA A 400 23.46 -1.80 7.21
CA ALA A 400 23.36 -1.09 5.94
C ALA A 400 22.17 -1.64 5.13
N TYR A 401 21.30 -0.75 4.64
CA TYR A 401 20.15 -1.12 3.82
C TYR A 401 20.44 -0.86 2.34
N SER A 402 21.24 -1.75 1.73
CA SER A 402 21.58 -1.67 0.30
C SER A 402 20.42 -2.07 -0.63
N ASP A 403 19.37 -2.69 -0.08
CA ASP A 403 18.20 -3.21 -0.80
C ASP A 403 17.04 -2.21 -0.91
N ILE A 404 17.08 -1.09 -0.19
CA ILE A 404 16.10 0.00 -0.32
C ILE A 404 16.37 0.74 -1.64
N GLU A 405 15.35 1.01 -2.46
CA GLU A 405 15.53 1.73 -3.72
C GLU A 405 15.71 3.25 -3.51
N ASP A 406 16.29 3.97 -4.47
CA ASP A 406 16.53 5.42 -4.34
C ASP A 406 15.22 6.22 -4.18
N LEU A 407 14.14 5.77 -4.81
CA LEU A 407 12.81 6.33 -4.61
C LEU A 407 12.32 6.15 -3.17
N GLU A 408 12.57 4.99 -2.57
CA GLU A 408 12.19 4.68 -1.20
C GLU A 408 13.01 5.49 -0.19
N VAL A 409 14.31 5.70 -0.46
CA VAL A 409 15.14 6.63 0.32
C VAL A 409 14.58 8.05 0.26
N LYS A 410 14.22 8.55 -0.93
CA LYS A 410 13.56 9.86 -1.08
C LYS A 410 12.25 9.94 -0.31
N ALA A 411 11.46 8.87 -0.32
CA ALA A 411 10.21 8.78 0.41
C ALA A 411 10.44 8.83 1.93
N ILE A 412 11.37 8.03 2.46
CA ILE A 412 11.79 8.07 3.87
C ILE A 412 12.20 9.50 4.24
N THR A 413 13.05 10.13 3.45
CA THR A 413 13.51 11.52 3.67
C THR A 413 12.34 12.51 3.70
N ALA A 414 11.35 12.38 2.79
CA ALA A 414 10.15 13.22 2.80
C ALA A 414 9.34 13.05 4.08
N TYR A 415 9.13 11.81 4.55
CA TYR A 415 8.45 11.56 5.81
C TYR A 415 9.22 12.12 7.02
N LEU A 416 10.55 11.98 7.06
CA LEU A 416 11.37 12.54 8.14
C LEU A 416 11.22 14.06 8.24
N LYS A 417 11.08 14.78 7.11
CA LYS A 417 10.81 16.23 7.11
C LYS A 417 9.49 16.58 7.81
N THR A 418 8.51 15.68 7.84
CA THR A 418 7.23 15.90 8.55
C THR A 418 7.37 15.76 10.07
N LEU A 419 8.41 15.09 10.56
CA LEU A 419 8.66 14.87 11.98
C LEU A 419 9.41 16.07 12.59
N ASN A 420 8.77 17.23 12.63
CA ASN A 420 9.41 18.46 13.13
C ASN A 420 8.42 19.37 13.88
N SER A 421 8.94 20.43 14.50
CA SER A 421 8.09 21.49 15.03
C SER A 421 7.41 22.26 13.90
N PRO A 422 6.24 22.89 14.12
CA PRO A 422 5.46 23.54 13.06
C PRO A 422 6.26 24.51 12.18
N GLU A 423 7.26 25.18 12.74
CA GLU A 423 8.08 26.20 12.07
C GLU A 423 9.09 25.60 11.07
N ASN A 424 9.50 24.34 11.27
CA ASN A 424 10.51 23.66 10.45
C ASN A 424 10.00 22.35 9.83
N LYS A 425 8.69 22.09 9.93
CA LYS A 425 8.04 20.90 9.40
C LYS A 425 7.92 21.01 7.88
N GLY A 426 8.23 19.95 7.16
CA GLY A 426 7.98 19.81 5.72
C GLY A 426 6.49 19.60 5.37
N PRO A 427 6.14 19.47 4.08
CA PRO A 427 4.78 19.23 3.63
C PRO A 427 4.20 17.90 4.15
N GLU A 428 2.92 17.88 4.53
CA GLU A 428 2.20 16.66 4.96
C GLU A 428 1.93 15.70 3.80
N GLN A 429 1.89 16.23 2.57
CA GLN A 429 1.78 15.44 1.35
C GLN A 429 2.79 15.97 0.32
N ALA A 430 3.60 15.09 -0.26
CA ALA A 430 4.60 15.44 -1.26
C ALA A 430 4.54 14.44 -2.42
N PHE A 431 4.13 14.90 -3.60
CA PHE A 431 3.97 14.05 -4.77
C PHE A 431 5.18 14.11 -5.70
N LEU A 432 5.69 12.95 -6.10
CA LEU A 432 6.67 12.81 -7.17
C LEU A 432 6.04 12.12 -8.37
N VAL A 433 5.94 12.80 -9.51
CA VAL A 433 5.45 12.23 -10.76
C VAL A 433 6.55 11.39 -11.41
N LEU A 434 6.21 10.15 -11.79
CA LEU A 434 7.10 9.22 -12.47
C LEU A 434 6.69 9.02 -13.94
N ASP A 435 7.59 8.44 -14.75
CA ASP A 435 7.27 8.10 -16.15
C ASP A 435 6.21 6.98 -16.26
N ARG A 436 6.07 6.16 -15.20
CA ARG A 436 5.13 5.05 -15.11
C ARG A 436 4.61 4.90 -13.68
N PRO A 437 3.43 4.30 -13.47
CA PRO A 437 2.92 4.05 -12.13
C PRO A 437 3.92 3.27 -11.27
N TYR A 438 4.18 3.77 -10.08
CA TYR A 438 4.94 3.03 -9.07
C TYR A 438 4.16 1.77 -8.68
N ARG A 439 4.85 0.63 -8.67
CA ARG A 439 4.32 -0.61 -8.15
C ARG A 439 5.06 -0.91 -6.87
N LYS A 440 4.36 -0.80 -5.75
CA LYS A 440 4.87 -1.20 -4.45
C LYS A 440 5.31 -2.67 -4.54
N GLY A 441 6.49 -2.97 -4.01
CA GLY A 441 6.92 -4.35 -3.83
C GLY A 441 5.92 -5.11 -2.94
N PRO A 442 5.87 -6.45 -3.01
CA PRO A 442 4.97 -7.18 -2.14
C PRO A 442 5.38 -7.02 -0.67
N PRO A 443 4.45 -7.26 0.29
CA PRO A 443 4.75 -7.17 1.71
C PRO A 443 6.02 -7.96 2.11
N PRO A 444 6.75 -7.56 3.16
CA PRO A 444 7.96 -8.27 3.61
C PRO A 444 7.75 -9.75 3.98
N SER A 445 6.50 -10.16 4.21
CA SER A 445 6.12 -11.55 4.44
C SER A 445 6.04 -12.37 3.15
N ILE A 446 5.98 -11.75 1.98
CA ILE A 446 5.96 -12.44 0.69
C ILE A 446 7.39 -12.71 0.24
N VAL A 447 7.70 -13.98 -0.01
CA VAL A 447 8.99 -14.37 -0.59
C VAL A 447 8.88 -14.33 -2.11
N GLU A 448 9.49 -13.32 -2.73
CA GLU A 448 9.54 -13.24 -4.19
C GLU A 448 10.60 -14.15 -4.82
N VAL A 449 10.24 -14.75 -5.95
CA VAL A 449 11.16 -15.47 -6.83
C VAL A 449 11.40 -14.60 -8.06
N LYS A 450 12.57 -13.98 -8.13
CA LYS A 450 12.96 -13.12 -9.25
C LYS A 450 13.68 -13.93 -10.33
N ASP A 451 14.98 -13.74 -10.44
CA ASP A 451 15.87 -14.36 -11.43
C ASP A 451 16.49 -15.69 -10.97
N GLN A 452 16.49 -15.97 -9.66
CA GLN A 452 17.06 -17.18 -9.08
C GLN A 452 16.02 -18.00 -8.30
N ALA A 453 16.12 -19.33 -8.40
CA ALA A 453 15.33 -20.25 -7.60
C ALA A 453 15.49 -19.98 -6.09
N LYS A 454 14.38 -19.96 -5.37
CA LYS A 454 14.33 -19.82 -3.91
C LYS A 454 13.98 -21.17 -3.28
N ILE A 455 14.69 -21.50 -2.21
CA ILE A 455 14.45 -22.69 -1.41
C ILE A 455 14.18 -22.21 0.01
N VAL A 456 12.99 -22.51 0.53
CA VAL A 456 12.53 -22.02 1.82
C VAL A 456 11.97 -23.20 2.61
N ARG A 457 12.37 -23.32 3.88
CA ARG A 457 11.83 -24.29 4.83
C ARG A 457 10.98 -23.54 5.85
N VAL A 458 9.67 -23.77 5.76
CA VAL A 458 8.67 -23.14 6.62
C VAL A 458 7.52 -24.11 6.87
N SER A 459 6.75 -23.87 7.91
CA SER A 459 5.53 -24.63 8.21
C SER A 459 4.46 -24.33 7.16
N ILE A 460 3.95 -25.34 6.45
CA ILE A 460 2.78 -25.23 5.56
C ILE A 460 1.67 -26.13 6.09
N TYR A 461 0.44 -25.64 6.16
CA TYR A 461 -0.67 -26.43 6.68
C TYR A 461 -0.88 -27.71 5.84
N GLY A 462 -1.01 -28.83 6.54
CA GLY A 462 -1.26 -30.14 5.92
C GLY A 462 -0.07 -30.74 5.17
N THR A 463 1.16 -30.28 5.39
CA THR A 463 2.38 -30.92 4.85
C THR A 463 3.28 -31.43 5.96
N GLY A 464 4.27 -32.25 5.61
CA GLY A 464 5.31 -32.69 6.53
C GLY A 464 6.13 -31.53 7.10
N THR A 465 6.67 -31.70 8.31
CA THR A 465 7.55 -30.70 8.95
C THR A 465 8.92 -30.60 8.28
N ARG A 466 9.30 -31.59 7.46
CA ARG A 466 10.56 -31.57 6.71
C ARG A 466 10.45 -31.04 5.30
N SER A 467 9.24 -30.75 4.85
CA SER A 467 8.95 -30.30 3.50
C SER A 467 9.77 -29.06 3.12
N ILE A 468 10.09 -28.97 1.83
CA ILE A 468 10.93 -27.92 1.27
C ILE A 468 10.13 -27.23 0.16
N CYS A 469 9.83 -25.95 0.36
CA CYS A 469 9.21 -25.12 -0.68
C CYS A 469 10.29 -24.67 -1.65
N VAL A 470 10.04 -24.86 -2.94
CA VAL A 470 10.90 -24.39 -4.03
C VAL A 470 10.10 -23.50 -4.95
N GLY A 471 10.59 -22.27 -5.16
CA GLY A 471 10.05 -21.35 -6.14
C GLY A 471 11.04 -21.15 -7.27
N LEU A 472 10.61 -21.33 -8.51
CA LEU A 472 11.43 -21.18 -9.71
C LEU A 472 11.08 -19.87 -10.45
N PRO A 473 12.06 -19.24 -11.11
CA PRO A 473 11.78 -18.11 -11.99
C PRO A 473 10.68 -18.44 -13.01
N GLY A 474 9.84 -17.45 -13.31
CA GLY A 474 8.68 -17.64 -14.20
C GLY A 474 7.40 -18.12 -13.51
N GLY A 475 7.37 -18.16 -12.17
CA GLY A 475 6.16 -18.37 -11.37
C GLY A 475 5.80 -19.83 -11.10
N TYR A 476 6.71 -20.77 -11.32
CA TYR A 476 6.47 -22.19 -11.08
C TYR A 476 7.02 -22.62 -9.73
N ASN A 477 6.18 -23.22 -8.91
CA ASN A 477 6.52 -23.52 -7.54
C ASN A 477 6.12 -24.96 -7.18
N TYR A 478 6.86 -25.57 -6.26
CA TYR A 478 6.55 -26.91 -5.78
C TYR A 478 7.03 -27.14 -4.35
N LEU A 479 6.50 -28.19 -3.73
CA LEU A 479 6.85 -28.63 -2.39
C LEU A 479 7.41 -30.04 -2.47
N PHE A 480 8.68 -30.19 -2.13
CA PHE A 480 9.40 -31.46 -2.10
C PHE A 480 9.38 -32.02 -0.67
N ASP A 481 9.09 -33.31 -0.55
CA ASP A 481 9.06 -34.00 0.73
C ASP A 481 10.26 -34.97 0.86
N PRO A 482 11.24 -34.65 1.73
CA PRO A 482 12.38 -35.54 1.99
C PRO A 482 12.01 -36.90 2.59
N SER A 483 10.80 -37.08 3.11
CA SER A 483 10.36 -38.35 3.67
C SER A 483 9.93 -39.36 2.61
N THR A 484 9.50 -38.88 1.43
CA THR A 484 9.05 -39.71 0.30
C THR A 484 9.93 -39.55 -0.95
N PHE A 485 10.84 -38.57 -0.93
CA PHE A 485 11.63 -38.11 -2.09
C PHE A 485 10.78 -37.66 -3.28
N ALA A 486 9.54 -37.23 -3.02
CA ALA A 486 8.57 -36.86 -4.03
C ALA A 486 8.07 -35.42 -3.88
N VAL A 487 7.41 -34.94 -4.93
CA VAL A 487 6.72 -33.64 -4.93
C VAL A 487 5.28 -33.86 -4.49
N SER A 488 4.88 -33.21 -3.40
CA SER A 488 3.53 -33.33 -2.84
C SER A 488 2.60 -32.22 -3.29
N ARG A 489 3.12 -31.06 -3.71
CA ARG A 489 2.29 -29.95 -4.22
C ARG A 489 3.02 -29.21 -5.32
N VAL A 490 2.25 -28.69 -6.28
CA VAL A 490 2.72 -27.75 -7.31
C VAL A 490 1.73 -26.61 -7.46
N TRP A 491 2.21 -25.42 -7.77
CA TRP A 491 1.35 -24.27 -8.06
C TRP A 491 2.03 -23.29 -9.01
N TYR A 492 1.21 -22.51 -9.71
CA TYR A 492 1.65 -21.40 -10.56
C TYR A 492 1.24 -20.06 -9.94
N GLY A 493 2.09 -19.05 -10.07
CA GLY A 493 1.88 -17.70 -9.54
C GLY A 493 2.87 -17.33 -8.44
N ASP A 494 2.41 -16.50 -7.51
CA ASP A 494 3.24 -16.03 -6.39
C ASP A 494 3.67 -17.20 -5.49
N PHE A 495 4.88 -17.09 -4.95
CA PHE A 495 5.53 -18.23 -4.32
C PHE A 495 4.94 -18.53 -2.94
N LEU A 496 5.16 -17.65 -1.95
CA LEU A 496 4.91 -17.99 -0.55
C LEU A 496 4.74 -16.74 0.31
N ASP A 497 3.73 -16.74 1.19
CA ASP A 497 3.57 -15.80 2.30
C ASP A 497 3.99 -16.45 3.61
N ILE A 498 5.12 -16.01 4.16
CA ILE A 498 5.68 -16.46 5.43
C ILE A 498 5.21 -15.63 6.64
N GLY A 499 4.09 -14.93 6.49
CA GLY A 499 3.48 -14.14 7.54
C GLY A 499 3.07 -14.95 8.76
N GLY A 500 2.71 -16.23 8.59
CA GLY A 500 2.31 -17.11 9.69
C GLY A 500 3.41 -17.27 10.76
N GLU A 501 4.67 -17.30 10.34
CA GLU A 501 5.81 -17.39 11.25
C GLU A 501 6.39 -16.02 11.66
N ARG A 502 6.06 -14.95 10.92
CA ARG A 502 6.70 -13.63 11.09
C ARG A 502 5.84 -12.56 11.76
N HIS A 503 4.52 -12.73 11.84
CA HIS A 503 3.67 -11.80 12.57
C HIS A 503 3.66 -12.12 14.07
N GLU A 504 3.85 -11.09 14.90
CA GLU A 504 3.88 -11.17 16.36
C GLU A 504 4.85 -12.25 16.89
N ARG A 505 4.36 -13.23 17.66
CA ARG A 505 5.12 -14.38 18.16
C ARG A 505 4.91 -15.65 17.31
N GLY A 506 4.46 -15.49 16.07
CA GLY A 506 4.04 -16.55 15.17
C GLY A 506 2.55 -16.87 15.35
N THR A 507 1.78 -16.75 14.28
CA THR A 507 0.33 -16.99 14.24
C THR A 507 -0.03 -18.35 13.67
N GLY A 508 0.92 -19.09 13.09
CA GLY A 508 0.72 -20.46 12.63
C GLY A 508 1.44 -20.80 11.32
N PRO A 509 0.93 -21.78 10.56
CA PRO A 509 1.47 -22.14 9.26
C PRO A 509 1.39 -21.00 8.24
N ASN A 510 2.26 -21.07 7.24
CA ASN A 510 2.40 -20.11 6.15
C ASN A 510 1.55 -20.51 4.94
N HIS A 511 1.35 -19.57 4.01
CA HIS A 511 0.40 -19.71 2.91
C HIS A 511 1.10 -19.81 1.55
N LEU A 512 0.68 -20.77 0.73
CA LEU A 512 1.05 -20.84 -0.69
C LEU A 512 0.13 -19.87 -1.46
N LEU A 513 0.67 -19.05 -2.35
CA LEU A 513 -0.04 -17.89 -2.93
C LEU A 513 -0.61 -18.11 -4.35
N GLY A 514 -0.60 -19.34 -4.86
CA GLY A 514 -1.16 -19.65 -6.18
C GLY A 514 -2.14 -20.82 -6.14
N ASP A 515 -2.62 -21.21 -7.32
CA ASP A 515 -3.55 -22.33 -7.47
C ASP A 515 -2.83 -23.66 -7.21
N VAL A 516 -3.03 -24.19 -6.00
CA VAL A 516 -2.32 -25.39 -5.52
C VAL A 516 -2.97 -26.67 -6.04
N THR A 517 -2.17 -27.46 -6.76
CA THR A 517 -2.49 -28.86 -7.09
C THR A 517 -1.82 -29.79 -6.09
N ASN A 518 -2.61 -30.64 -5.43
CA ASN A 518 -2.10 -31.67 -4.54
C ASN A 518 -1.67 -32.92 -5.32
N LEU A 519 -0.42 -33.34 -5.12
CA LEU A 519 0.24 -34.50 -5.72
C LEU A 519 0.77 -35.50 -4.68
N ASP A 520 0.29 -35.42 -3.43
CA ASP A 520 0.62 -36.37 -2.37
C ASP A 520 0.40 -37.82 -2.86
N GLY A 521 1.49 -38.58 -2.92
CA GLY A 521 1.48 -39.98 -3.36
C GLY A 521 1.30 -40.22 -4.87
N ALA A 522 1.26 -39.17 -5.69
CA ALA A 522 0.96 -39.29 -7.12
C ALA A 522 2.13 -39.86 -7.95
N PHE A 523 3.37 -39.52 -7.59
CA PHE A 523 4.58 -40.04 -8.24
C PHE A 523 5.66 -40.30 -7.19
N LEU A 524 5.86 -41.57 -6.80
CA LEU A 524 6.73 -41.97 -5.70
C LEU A 524 7.82 -42.92 -6.19
N PRO A 525 9.10 -42.75 -5.79
CA PRO A 525 10.09 -43.80 -5.99
C PRO A 525 9.73 -45.05 -5.18
N LEU A 526 10.07 -46.23 -5.73
CA LEU A 526 9.86 -47.53 -5.10
C LEU A 526 11.19 -48.12 -4.64
N GLY A 527 11.23 -48.61 -3.40
CA GLY A 527 12.22 -49.59 -2.93
C GLY A 527 11.68 -51.01 -3.05
N SER A 528 12.43 -52.01 -2.61
CA SER A 528 12.00 -53.41 -2.67
C SER A 528 10.78 -53.73 -1.79
N SER A 529 10.50 -52.89 -0.78
CA SER A 529 9.35 -53.03 0.11
C SER A 529 8.13 -52.19 -0.31
N GLY A 530 8.23 -51.43 -1.41
CA GLY A 530 7.17 -50.59 -1.95
C GLY A 530 7.52 -49.10 -1.99
N PRO A 531 6.52 -48.19 -2.02
CA PRO A 531 6.77 -46.76 -2.08
C PRO A 531 7.55 -46.24 -0.89
N ILE A 532 8.57 -45.42 -1.16
CA ILE A 532 9.40 -44.83 -0.11
C ILE A 532 8.54 -43.95 0.80
N ASN A 533 8.59 -44.24 2.10
CA ASN A 533 7.90 -43.47 3.12
C ASN A 533 8.67 -43.51 4.44
N GLN A 534 9.29 -42.39 4.79
CA GLN A 534 9.96 -42.17 6.07
C GLN A 534 9.08 -41.36 7.04
N GLY A 535 7.76 -41.41 6.89
CA GLY A 535 6.78 -40.64 7.65
C GLY A 535 6.80 -40.91 9.15
N TYR A 536 7.35 -42.03 9.62
CA TYR A 536 7.59 -42.23 11.07
C TYR A 536 8.58 -41.22 11.66
N LYS A 537 9.42 -40.60 10.82
CA LYS A 537 10.30 -39.53 11.26
C LYS A 537 9.54 -38.21 11.33
N ASP A 538 8.44 -38.04 10.60
CA ASP A 538 7.83 -36.74 10.28
C ASP A 538 6.43 -36.56 10.91
N TYR A 539 6.07 -35.31 11.14
CA TYR A 539 4.73 -34.91 11.55
C TYR A 539 4.12 -34.02 10.48
N VAL A 540 2.79 -34.09 10.34
CA VAL A 540 2.07 -33.16 9.47
C VAL A 540 1.68 -31.92 10.27
N HIS A 541 1.78 -30.73 9.68
CA HIS A 541 1.28 -29.47 10.24
C HIS A 541 -0.25 -29.41 10.21
N ASN A 542 -0.89 -30.27 10.99
CA ASN A 542 -2.33 -30.37 11.17
C ASN A 542 -2.61 -30.84 12.61
N GLY A 543 -3.47 -30.13 13.35
CA GLY A 543 -3.74 -30.40 14.76
C GLY A 543 -4.38 -31.77 15.01
N ASP A 544 -5.28 -32.21 14.14
CA ASP A 544 -5.94 -33.52 14.23
C ASP A 544 -4.96 -34.65 13.96
N PHE A 545 -4.13 -34.50 12.91
CA PHE A 545 -3.07 -35.45 12.60
C PHE A 545 -2.11 -35.60 13.78
N LYS A 546 -1.62 -34.48 14.34
CA LYS A 546 -0.70 -34.50 15.48
C LYS A 546 -1.31 -35.21 16.69
N ARG A 547 -2.58 -34.94 17.00
CA ARG A 547 -3.29 -35.62 18.10
C ARG A 547 -3.40 -37.12 17.86
N ALA A 548 -3.80 -37.54 16.67
CA ALA A 548 -3.93 -38.95 16.33
C ALA A 548 -2.57 -39.69 16.33
N ALA A 549 -1.53 -39.07 15.73
CA ALA A 549 -0.18 -39.61 15.71
C ALA A 549 0.38 -39.74 17.13
N PHE A 550 0.25 -38.71 17.96
CA PHE A 550 0.68 -38.73 19.35
C PHE A 550 0.00 -39.83 20.17
N GLN A 551 -1.32 -40.02 20.01
CA GLN A 551 -2.05 -41.11 20.68
C GLN A 551 -1.58 -42.51 20.26
N LYS A 552 -1.20 -42.67 18.99
CA LYS A 552 -0.64 -43.92 18.47
C LYS A 552 0.76 -44.17 19.03
N GLU A 553 1.61 -43.14 19.02
CA GLU A 553 3.00 -43.23 19.50
C GLU A 553 3.10 -43.47 21.00
N LEU A 554 2.18 -42.92 21.81
CA LEU A 554 2.11 -43.23 23.25
C LEU A 554 1.90 -44.72 23.55
N ARG A 555 1.38 -45.48 22.60
CA ARG A 555 1.14 -46.93 22.73
C ARG A 555 2.21 -47.78 22.04
N ASP A 556 3.15 -47.14 21.35
CA ASP A 556 4.21 -47.82 20.64
C ASP A 556 5.31 -48.25 21.61
N GLN A 557 5.60 -49.55 21.65
CA GLN A 557 6.62 -50.12 22.52
C GLN A 557 8.02 -50.10 21.87
N GLN A 558 8.11 -49.82 20.57
CA GLN A 558 9.39 -49.74 19.86
C GLN A 558 10.04 -48.38 20.10
N LEU A 559 11.31 -48.38 20.52
CA LEU A 559 12.06 -47.14 20.69
C LEU A 559 12.23 -46.45 19.34
N TYR A 560 12.12 -45.12 19.31
CA TYR A 560 12.29 -44.35 18.09
C TYR A 560 13.65 -44.61 17.41
N SER A 561 14.72 -44.82 18.19
CA SER A 561 16.06 -45.15 17.70
C SER A 561 16.17 -46.52 17.02
N GLU A 562 15.20 -47.41 17.24
CA GLU A 562 15.14 -48.74 16.64
C GLU A 562 14.28 -48.77 15.37
N LYS A 563 13.57 -47.68 15.08
CA LYS A 563 12.77 -47.56 13.86
C LYS A 563 13.70 -47.28 12.68
N SER A 564 13.65 -48.14 11.68
CA SER A 564 14.27 -47.92 10.38
C SER A 564 13.21 -48.02 9.28
N ALA A 565 13.43 -47.28 8.20
CA ALA A 565 12.66 -47.52 6.98
C ALA A 565 13.19 -48.82 6.36
N ALA A 566 12.29 -49.64 5.83
CA ALA A 566 12.69 -50.64 4.87
C ALA A 566 13.39 -49.96 3.67
N ASP A 567 14.26 -50.68 2.96
CA ASP A 567 14.95 -50.20 1.75
C ASP A 567 16.04 -49.11 1.96
N ALA A 568 16.40 -48.85 3.23
CA ALA A 568 17.44 -47.91 3.64
C ALA A 568 17.42 -46.52 2.93
N PRO A 569 16.26 -45.85 2.77
CA PRO A 569 16.19 -44.55 2.11
C PRO A 569 16.93 -43.47 2.91
N ASN A 570 17.76 -42.68 2.22
CA ASN A 570 18.54 -41.62 2.85
C ASN A 570 18.47 -40.30 2.06
N PHE A 571 18.08 -39.21 2.71
CA PHE A 571 18.12 -37.87 2.11
C PHE A 571 19.51 -37.28 2.25
N LEU A 572 20.18 -36.99 1.14
CA LEU A 572 21.56 -36.49 1.12
C LEU A 572 21.65 -34.95 0.99
N GLY A 573 20.52 -34.26 0.81
CA GLY A 573 20.44 -32.80 0.75
C GLY A 573 20.05 -32.28 -0.64
N TYR A 574 20.45 -31.05 -0.95
CA TYR A 574 20.20 -30.43 -2.25
C TYR A 574 21.34 -29.50 -2.68
N LEU A 575 21.44 -29.26 -3.98
CA LEU A 575 22.34 -28.28 -4.58
C LEU A 575 21.52 -27.12 -5.14
N ASN A 576 21.84 -25.89 -4.76
CA ASN A 576 21.22 -24.67 -5.29
C ASN A 576 22.26 -23.83 -6.03
N LYS A 577 22.35 -23.99 -7.34
CA LYS A 577 23.26 -23.21 -8.20
C LYS A 577 22.52 -22.02 -8.79
N LYS A 578 23.25 -20.93 -9.05
CA LYS A 578 22.70 -19.78 -9.76
C LYS A 578 22.20 -20.20 -11.15
N ASP A 579 21.08 -19.62 -11.59
CA ASP A 579 20.48 -19.80 -12.92
C ASP A 579 20.05 -21.25 -13.25
N GLN A 580 19.82 -22.10 -12.23
CA GLN A 580 19.38 -23.49 -12.41
C GLN A 580 18.32 -23.88 -11.38
N ALA A 581 17.44 -24.83 -11.74
CA ALA A 581 16.54 -25.44 -10.77
C ALA A 581 17.35 -26.27 -9.74
N PRO A 582 16.91 -26.32 -8.47
CA PRO A 582 17.59 -27.12 -7.45
C PRO A 582 17.67 -28.60 -7.80
N VAL A 583 18.75 -29.24 -7.37
CA VAL A 583 18.95 -30.70 -7.52
C VAL A 583 18.87 -31.35 -6.15
N PHE A 584 17.89 -32.22 -5.95
CA PHE A 584 17.74 -33.01 -4.73
C PHE A 584 18.56 -34.29 -4.83
N LEU A 585 19.23 -34.64 -3.73
CA LEU A 585 20.11 -35.78 -3.62
C LEU A 585 19.53 -36.76 -2.60
N PHE A 586 19.38 -38.01 -2.99
CA PHE A 586 18.91 -39.06 -2.09
C PHE A 586 19.44 -40.43 -2.53
N GLU A 587 19.33 -41.41 -1.64
CA GLU A 587 19.74 -42.79 -1.87
C GLU A 587 18.59 -43.73 -1.51
N ILE A 588 18.44 -44.80 -2.29
CA ILE A 588 17.51 -45.91 -2.03
C ILE A 588 18.29 -47.19 -2.31
N GLU A 589 18.40 -48.10 -1.33
CA GLU A 589 19.12 -49.37 -1.47
C GLU A 589 20.55 -49.25 -2.05
N GLY A 590 21.28 -48.18 -1.72
CA GLY A 590 22.64 -47.92 -2.24
C GLY A 590 22.70 -47.30 -3.64
N VAL A 591 21.57 -47.07 -4.30
CA VAL A 591 21.47 -46.33 -5.57
C VAL A 591 21.35 -44.84 -5.26
N GLU A 592 22.32 -44.06 -5.73
CA GLU A 592 22.31 -42.60 -5.56
C GLU A 592 21.45 -41.94 -6.65
N TYR A 593 20.62 -40.98 -6.28
CA TYR A 593 19.76 -40.21 -7.17
C TYR A 593 20.10 -38.73 -7.11
N ARG A 594 20.09 -38.10 -8.29
CA ARG A 594 20.06 -36.65 -8.45
C ARG A 594 18.79 -36.30 -9.21
N GLN A 595 17.85 -35.67 -8.52
CA GLN A 595 16.54 -35.31 -9.05
C GLN A 595 16.45 -33.80 -9.25
N GLN A 596 16.18 -33.38 -10.48
CA GLN A 596 15.90 -31.98 -10.80
C GLN A 596 14.48 -31.86 -11.37
N LEU A 597 13.79 -30.79 -11.01
CA LEU A 597 12.44 -30.50 -11.47
C LEU A 597 12.37 -29.18 -12.24
N THR A 598 11.75 -29.22 -13.42
CA THR A 598 11.42 -28.03 -14.22
C THR A 598 10.00 -28.14 -14.76
N PHE A 599 9.49 -27.06 -15.36
CA PHE A 599 8.13 -26.99 -15.88
C PHE A 599 8.14 -26.56 -17.35
N LYS A 600 7.20 -27.09 -18.14
CA LYS A 600 6.98 -26.67 -19.52
C LYS A 600 5.53 -26.21 -19.70
N GLY A 601 5.33 -24.92 -19.57
CA GLY A 601 3.99 -24.37 -19.43
C GLY A 601 3.35 -24.81 -18.12
N GLU A 602 2.09 -24.42 -17.93
CA GLU A 602 1.37 -24.53 -16.67
C GLU A 602 1.02 -25.96 -16.21
N ASN A 603 1.02 -26.94 -17.11
CA ASN A 603 0.47 -28.28 -16.84
C ASN A 603 1.50 -29.41 -16.95
N LYS A 604 2.75 -29.15 -17.31
CA LYS A 604 3.76 -30.21 -17.53
C LYS A 604 4.92 -30.08 -16.57
N ILE A 605 5.08 -31.09 -15.72
CA ILE A 605 6.21 -31.26 -14.82
C ILE A 605 7.25 -32.13 -15.51
N MET A 606 8.50 -31.68 -15.54
CA MET A 606 9.62 -32.40 -16.13
C MET A 606 10.63 -32.75 -15.05
N TYR A 607 10.70 -34.05 -14.73
CA TYR A 607 11.74 -34.62 -13.90
C TYR A 607 12.95 -34.99 -14.76
N SER A 608 14.14 -34.65 -14.29
CA SER A 608 15.42 -35.17 -14.78
C SER A 608 16.10 -35.94 -13.66
N PHE A 609 16.45 -37.18 -13.93
CA PHE A 609 17.15 -38.06 -13.01
C PHE A 609 18.55 -38.41 -13.55
N GLU A 610 19.55 -38.36 -12.67
CA GLU A 610 20.84 -39.02 -12.85
C GLU A 610 21.00 -40.02 -11.71
N THR A 611 21.44 -41.24 -12.00
CA THR A 611 21.64 -42.27 -10.97
C THR A 611 23.02 -42.90 -11.03
N ARG A 612 23.48 -43.43 -9.91
CA ARG A 612 24.72 -44.21 -9.80
C ARG A 612 24.46 -45.49 -9.03
N ASN A 613 25.24 -46.52 -9.36
CA ASN A 613 25.21 -47.84 -8.71
C ASN A 613 23.89 -48.62 -8.87
N ALA A 614 23.07 -48.28 -9.86
CA ALA A 614 21.87 -49.07 -10.18
C ALA A 614 22.26 -50.47 -10.69
N ASP A 615 22.03 -51.49 -9.88
CA ASP A 615 22.24 -52.91 -10.20
C ASP A 615 20.93 -53.66 -10.51
N LYS A 616 19.80 -53.04 -10.17
CA LYS A 616 18.43 -53.48 -10.44
C LYS A 616 17.62 -52.39 -11.13
N ASP A 617 16.45 -52.77 -11.62
CA ASP A 617 15.52 -51.84 -12.25
C ASP A 617 15.01 -50.80 -11.24
N ILE A 618 15.07 -49.54 -11.62
CA ILE A 618 14.56 -48.43 -10.83
C ILE A 618 13.08 -48.27 -11.12
N CYS A 619 12.25 -48.26 -10.08
CA CYS A 619 10.81 -48.22 -10.25
C CYS A 619 10.17 -47.00 -9.56
N PHE A 620 9.11 -46.48 -10.16
CA PHE A 620 8.28 -45.42 -9.58
C PHE A 620 6.81 -45.83 -9.63
N GLN A 621 6.09 -45.59 -8.53
CA GLN A 621 4.63 -45.62 -8.53
C GLN A 621 4.11 -44.38 -9.25
N VAL A 622 3.09 -44.58 -10.07
CA VAL A 622 2.39 -43.54 -10.82
C VAL A 622 0.88 -43.68 -10.58
N ASP A 623 0.27 -42.70 -9.93
CA ASP A 623 -1.19 -42.59 -9.86
C ASP A 623 -1.72 -41.98 -11.16
N ASN A 624 -2.05 -42.85 -12.12
CA ASN A 624 -2.56 -42.43 -13.43
C ASN A 624 -3.86 -41.62 -13.36
N SER A 625 -4.60 -41.64 -12.23
CA SER A 625 -5.80 -40.80 -12.09
C SER A 625 -5.49 -39.31 -11.92
N ARG A 626 -4.25 -38.98 -11.55
CA ARG A 626 -3.80 -37.59 -11.32
C ARG A 626 -3.22 -36.92 -12.55
N PHE A 627 -2.90 -37.70 -13.59
CA PHE A 627 -2.22 -37.22 -14.77
C PHE A 627 -3.01 -37.53 -16.03
N LYS A 628 -3.06 -36.55 -16.94
CA LYS A 628 -3.61 -36.72 -18.27
C LYS A 628 -2.70 -37.59 -19.13
N ASN A 629 -1.40 -37.45 -18.94
CA ASN A 629 -0.39 -38.23 -19.63
C ASN A 629 0.88 -38.34 -18.78
N VAL A 630 1.54 -39.50 -18.86
CA VAL A 630 2.82 -39.77 -18.23
C VAL A 630 3.73 -40.39 -19.28
N SER A 631 4.93 -39.84 -19.45
CA SER A 631 5.90 -40.35 -20.42
C SER A 631 7.30 -40.34 -19.82
N SER A 632 8.12 -41.31 -20.22
CA SER A 632 9.52 -41.41 -19.81
C SER A 632 10.42 -41.63 -21.03
N THR A 633 11.64 -41.08 -21.00
CA THR A 633 12.64 -41.29 -22.07
C THR A 633 13.31 -42.66 -22.01
N ARG A 634 13.13 -43.39 -20.90
CA ARG A 634 13.61 -44.76 -20.66
C ARG A 634 12.54 -45.58 -19.93
N GLY A 635 12.60 -46.89 -20.06
CA GLY A 635 11.69 -47.80 -19.37
C GLY A 635 10.28 -47.87 -19.96
N THR A 636 9.39 -48.56 -19.24
CA THR A 636 8.00 -48.79 -19.61
C THR A 636 7.08 -48.51 -18.42
N ILE A 637 5.83 -48.13 -18.70
CA ILE A 637 4.80 -47.88 -17.68
C ILE A 637 3.74 -48.96 -17.83
N GLU A 638 3.60 -49.82 -16.82
CA GLU A 638 2.63 -50.91 -16.78
C GLU A 638 1.95 -50.94 -15.42
N ALA A 639 0.62 -51.05 -15.42
CA ALA A 639 -0.21 -51.14 -14.20
C ALA A 639 0.10 -50.07 -13.12
N GLY A 640 0.45 -48.84 -13.52
CA GLY A 640 0.76 -47.74 -12.58
C GLY A 640 2.18 -47.79 -12.02
N ILE A 641 3.08 -48.57 -12.62
CA ILE A 641 4.50 -48.62 -12.26
C ILE A 641 5.34 -48.24 -13.49
N LEU A 642 6.19 -47.24 -13.34
CA LEU A 642 7.26 -46.93 -14.29
C LEU A 642 8.50 -47.72 -13.90
N SER A 643 8.98 -48.61 -14.77
CA SER A 643 10.19 -49.41 -14.56
C SER A 643 11.29 -49.01 -15.54
N ILE A 644 12.42 -48.55 -15.01
CA ILE A 644 13.63 -48.17 -15.77
C ILE A 644 14.65 -49.30 -15.65
N PRO A 645 15.00 -49.99 -16.76
CA PRO A 645 16.00 -51.05 -16.72
C PRO A 645 17.35 -50.57 -16.17
N ALA A 646 18.00 -51.34 -15.30
CA ALA A 646 19.26 -50.96 -14.64
C ALA A 646 20.31 -50.41 -15.63
N HIS A 647 20.52 -51.12 -16.74
CA HIS A 647 21.47 -50.75 -17.81
C HIS A 647 21.12 -49.45 -18.58
N LYS A 648 19.93 -48.87 -18.33
CA LYS A 648 19.44 -47.61 -18.91
C LYS A 648 19.22 -46.52 -17.85
N ALA A 649 19.50 -46.80 -16.58
CA ALA A 649 19.12 -45.95 -15.45
C ALA A 649 20.08 -44.76 -15.18
N SER A 650 21.25 -44.73 -15.82
CA SER A 650 22.28 -43.70 -15.57
C SER A 650 21.75 -42.26 -15.72
N SER A 651 20.91 -42.02 -16.73
CA SER A 651 20.14 -40.78 -16.86
C SER A 651 18.85 -41.01 -17.64
N PHE A 652 17.76 -40.45 -17.13
CA PHE A 652 16.44 -40.50 -17.76
C PHE A 652 15.60 -39.29 -17.32
N SER A 653 14.51 -39.06 -18.03
CA SER A 653 13.57 -37.98 -17.72
C SER A 653 12.14 -38.50 -17.78
N VAL A 654 11.31 -37.94 -16.91
CA VAL A 654 9.89 -38.26 -16.79
C VAL A 654 9.09 -36.98 -16.93
N THR A 655 8.10 -36.98 -17.82
CA THR A 655 7.16 -35.87 -17.99
C THR A 655 5.79 -36.28 -17.49
N LEU A 656 5.24 -35.50 -16.55
CA LEU A 656 3.90 -35.66 -15.99
C LEU A 656 3.02 -34.50 -16.49
N GLU A 657 1.92 -34.79 -17.18
CA GLU A 657 0.92 -33.79 -17.60
C GLU A 657 -0.27 -33.84 -16.64
N LEU A 658 -0.54 -32.75 -15.93
CA LEU A 658 -1.58 -32.67 -14.90
C LEU A 658 -3.00 -32.74 -15.48
N ASN A 659 -3.92 -33.39 -14.76
CA ASN A 659 -5.36 -33.23 -14.98
C ASN A 659 -5.79 -31.89 -14.38
N ARG A 660 -6.17 -30.93 -15.22
CA ARG A 660 -6.82 -29.68 -14.79
C ARG A 660 -8.32 -29.78 -14.93
#